data_AF-A0A3L7TP95-F1
#
_entry.id   AF-A0A3L7TP95-F1
#
_cell.length_a   1.000
_cell.length_b   1.000
_cell.length_c   1.000
_cell.angle_alpha   90.00
_cell.angle_beta   90.00
_cell.angle_gamma   90.00
#
_symmetry.space_group_name_H-M   'P 1'
#
loop_
_entity.id
_entity.type
_entity.pdbx_description
1 polymer ?
#
loop_
_entity_poly.entity_id
_entity_poly.type
_entity_poly.pdbx_seq_one_letter_code
_entity_poly.pdbx_strand_id
1 'polypeptide(L)'
;MKNLHWNHGSMGLKSWLSFPRGGRSLRPMFVLRLAACLALTAVLTTRAHAQSAKELVGGPITTKRFERTIRAYVAPTDLEMGALDRLHESYLEKFRAEIEPEIAAVAATGAGEPNKDQFEKFMRDLDRINARIAEADNAFFAAATDLLPLDRQATMLRVREARERQRLLSGIVQFGPMMFGGGAGFVDFPNLIVKPSILNGVPAESREMFDSAMRSQETRVLSQARTYNAEMRKSLTKFFEIYSTMGQGEAAPVEGEPGAFDPGQNQMAIMQALAALGADLRKGVKSNFDANRSACAQLASMLPESTMLTVRMDLAMRSIGVMGMAYGASARGGGVKSVVAKIRRDSAFTPEVKAEVETILAAYTKDHVAALEALAVAVSESEGSMFMAMGMGGDDPSATTALTTASERIQAVSRESMTKLAALLGDRSEGFVRKYEHTSEDGTVALVDYYPVKEEKPSNDDETEAAQVNVRSGFSSGYGVPVPFDTADILRIGTLVGFDSSMQSVVEAVVEQWKATQWDAQMNPLSDTLTSALSQRMTAVNNGEVVHDIAAANTVARTRSAMAKLLFELDELLYADLAGALGLAANDPTLVLLRLERTDLIPTRGGGPGGIVAFPYSASRLLAAGKVDSKTARAVIEGSSAEFTALASELPAQIARRMENAEKIATVERDFASRDQARIEASSRIYSTLIAASAALDTEFGASISALFNAAVDANVADPATNAALKRACVRSMHPEIYRVKDSAERQLAASTQLAGLSEDQLARLDALRAEYEVIYDALCVEMAAGSGNPFPLGASPEDWQEYTKRAAAIEQIRFRRNERTEKTLGELRRILGSELAVSVPGLVIDPEAEADANGNDGGFNGEMFTQDDD
;
A
#
# COMPACT_ATOMS: atom_id res chain seq x y z
N MET A 1 12.39 -28.79 50.89
CA MET A 1 13.08 -27.94 51.89
C MET A 1 12.54 -26.53 51.75
N LYS A 2 12.49 -25.82 52.87
CA LYS A 2 11.74 -24.58 53.14
C LYS A 2 12.28 -23.33 52.42
N ASN A 3 11.45 -22.26 52.49
CA ASN A 3 11.76 -20.82 52.49
C ASN A 3 11.86 -20.15 51.12
N LEU A 4 11.42 -18.91 50.88
CA LEU A 4 10.58 -17.87 51.53
C LEU A 4 10.57 -16.71 50.51
N HIS A 5 9.61 -15.78 50.67
CA HIS A 5 9.57 -14.40 50.12
C HIS A 5 8.71 -14.14 48.86
N TRP A 6 7.99 -13.03 48.69
CA TRP A 6 7.59 -11.88 49.53
C TRP A 6 6.19 -11.44 49.05
N ASN A 7 5.33 -11.07 49.98
CA ASN A 7 3.97 -10.56 49.72
C ASN A 7 4.06 -9.06 49.43
N HIS A 8 3.64 -8.62 48.24
CA HIS A 8 3.24 -7.23 48.00
C HIS A 8 1.78 -7.21 47.56
N GLY A 9 0.92 -6.65 48.41
CA GLY A 9 -0.48 -6.42 48.09
C GLY A 9 -0.63 -5.26 47.11
N SER A 10 -1.56 -5.40 46.16
CA SER A 10 -2.14 -4.31 45.38
C SER A 10 -3.62 -4.66 45.16
N MET A 11 -4.55 -3.86 45.70
CA MET A 11 -5.20 -2.69 45.07
C MET A 11 -5.90 -3.03 43.75
N GLY A 12 -7.23 -3.05 43.80
CA GLY A 12 -8.11 -3.52 42.73
C GLY A 12 -8.22 -2.62 41.50
N LEU A 13 -8.79 -3.20 40.45
CA LEU A 13 -9.13 -2.63 39.15
C LEU A 13 -9.89 -1.30 39.26
N LYS A 14 -9.19 -0.16 39.16
CA LYS A 14 -9.74 1.15 38.72
C LYS A 14 -8.74 2.08 38.02
N SER A 15 -7.57 1.60 37.57
CA SER A 15 -6.51 2.48 37.05
C SER A 15 -5.82 1.88 35.82
N TRP A 16 -6.45 1.96 34.64
CA TRP A 16 -5.78 1.64 33.37
C TRP A 16 -5.82 2.75 32.31
N LEU A 17 -6.30 3.96 32.65
CA LEU A 17 -6.19 5.16 31.79
C LEU A 17 -6.03 6.46 32.60
N SER A 18 -5.12 6.47 33.58
CA SER A 18 -4.75 7.70 34.30
C SER A 18 -3.26 7.99 34.15
N PHE A 19 -2.93 8.94 33.26
CA PHE A 19 -1.60 9.56 33.16
C PHE A 19 -1.22 10.22 34.50
N PRO A 20 0.02 10.06 35.00
CA PRO A 20 0.43 10.69 36.25
C PRO A 20 0.59 12.21 36.07
N ARG A 21 -0.18 12.96 36.88
CA ARG A 21 -0.04 14.41 37.06
C ARG A 21 1.26 14.72 37.81
N GLY A 22 2.35 14.88 37.07
CA GLY A 22 3.63 15.36 37.60
C GLY A 22 4.08 16.61 36.84
N GLY A 23 3.74 17.79 37.35
CA GLY A 23 4.22 19.06 36.81
C GLY A 23 5.73 19.19 36.96
N ARG A 24 6.40 19.67 35.90
CA ARG A 24 7.85 19.95 35.73
C ARG A 24 8.67 18.83 35.07
N SER A 25 8.49 18.62 33.76
CA SER A 25 9.59 18.42 32.78
C SER A 25 9.07 18.13 31.35
N LEU A 26 8.16 18.96 30.83
CA LEU A 26 7.62 18.80 29.46
C LEU A 26 8.61 19.16 28.33
N ARG A 27 9.80 19.69 28.65
CA ARG A 27 10.78 20.21 27.67
C ARG A 27 11.49 19.17 26.77
N PRO A 28 11.79 17.92 27.19
CA PRO A 28 12.46 16.94 26.31
C PRO A 28 11.49 16.29 25.31
N MET A 29 10.26 15.99 25.74
CA MET A 29 9.20 15.51 24.83
C MET A 29 8.79 16.60 23.83
N PHE A 30 8.90 17.86 24.22
CA PHE A 30 8.61 19.00 23.36
C PHE A 30 9.53 19.05 22.11
N VAL A 31 10.83 18.80 22.23
CA VAL A 31 11.77 18.88 21.08
C VAL A 31 11.67 17.66 20.17
N LEU A 32 11.47 16.46 20.73
CA LEU A 32 11.26 15.22 19.96
C LEU A 32 9.94 15.28 19.15
N ARG A 33 8.94 15.99 19.68
CA ARG A 33 7.64 16.25 19.03
C ARG A 33 7.67 17.43 18.07
N LEU A 34 8.50 18.45 18.30
CA LEU A 34 8.75 19.53 17.35
C LEU A 34 9.59 19.01 16.18
N ALA A 35 10.58 18.14 16.42
CA ALA A 35 11.33 17.43 15.39
C ALA A 35 10.44 16.42 14.67
N ALA A 36 9.50 15.73 15.34
CA ALA A 36 8.51 14.89 14.67
C ALA A 36 7.48 15.72 13.89
N CYS A 37 7.03 16.87 14.39
CA CYS A 37 6.14 17.78 13.65
C CYS A 37 6.86 18.51 12.52
N LEU A 38 8.12 18.92 12.67
CA LEU A 38 8.94 19.54 11.63
C LEU A 38 9.45 18.49 10.65
N ALA A 39 9.76 17.27 11.09
CA ALA A 39 10.04 16.16 10.20
C ALA A 39 8.77 15.65 9.55
N LEU A 40 7.58 15.76 10.17
CA LEU A 40 6.31 15.44 9.54
C LEU A 40 5.84 16.58 8.64
N THR A 41 6.09 17.84 8.96
CA THR A 41 5.78 18.99 8.10
C THR A 41 6.80 19.05 6.97
N ALA A 42 8.07 18.75 7.23
CA ALA A 42 9.08 18.49 6.21
C ALA A 42 8.73 17.24 5.44
N VAL A 43 8.25 16.14 6.03
CA VAL A 43 7.80 14.93 5.32
C VAL A 43 6.48 15.16 4.58
N LEU A 44 5.62 16.07 5.01
CA LEU A 44 4.38 16.41 4.33
C LEU A 44 4.63 17.47 3.24
N THR A 45 5.58 18.38 3.41
CA THR A 45 6.00 19.32 2.35
C THR A 45 6.98 18.68 1.37
N THR A 46 7.82 17.75 1.82
CA THR A 46 8.67 16.91 0.98
C THR A 46 7.84 15.81 0.31
N ARG A 47 6.94 15.10 1.00
CA ARG A 47 6.04 14.15 0.32
C ARG A 47 4.95 14.82 -0.51
N ALA A 48 4.39 15.99 -0.15
CA ALA A 48 3.46 16.70 -1.03
C ALA A 48 4.12 17.21 -2.32
N HIS A 49 5.45 17.40 -2.33
CA HIS A 49 6.19 17.75 -3.55
C HIS A 49 6.64 16.53 -4.37
N ALA A 50 6.85 15.37 -3.73
CA ALA A 50 7.17 14.10 -4.41
C ALA A 50 5.92 13.34 -4.88
N GLN A 51 4.80 13.55 -4.19
CA GLN A 51 3.46 13.30 -4.69
C GLN A 51 3.28 14.20 -5.90
N SER A 52 2.98 13.58 -7.05
CA SER A 52 3.07 14.23 -8.36
C SER A 52 2.44 15.62 -8.36
N ALA A 53 2.96 16.53 -9.19
CA ALA A 53 2.36 17.84 -9.45
C ALA A 53 0.83 17.81 -9.73
N LYS A 54 0.28 16.64 -10.10
CA LYS A 54 -1.15 16.35 -10.27
C LYS A 54 -1.96 16.33 -8.96
N GLU A 55 -1.32 16.37 -7.79
CA GLU A 55 -1.98 16.48 -6.48
C GLU A 55 -2.08 17.93 -5.99
N LEU A 56 -1.59 18.92 -6.74
CA LEU A 56 -1.78 20.34 -6.41
C LEU A 56 -3.12 20.88 -6.93
N VAL A 57 -3.52 20.43 -8.12
CA VAL A 57 -4.78 20.79 -8.81
C VAL A 57 -5.50 19.53 -9.28
N GLY A 58 -6.73 19.63 -9.76
CA GLY A 58 -7.39 18.46 -10.35
C GLY A 58 -6.76 18.06 -11.69
N GLY A 59 -6.13 16.89 -11.76
CA GLY A 59 -5.65 16.30 -13.02
C GLY A 59 -6.77 16.06 -14.05
N PRO A 60 -6.45 15.61 -15.28
CA PRO A 60 -7.45 15.40 -16.34
C PRO A 60 -8.51 14.38 -15.91
N ILE A 61 -9.69 14.40 -16.57
CA ILE A 61 -10.62 13.28 -16.41
C ILE A 61 -10.00 12.02 -17.02
N THR A 62 -9.83 10.97 -16.22
CA THR A 62 -9.22 9.70 -16.65
C THR A 62 -10.18 8.86 -17.48
N THR A 63 -9.70 7.96 -18.34
CA THR A 63 -10.58 7.09 -19.14
C THR A 63 -11.52 6.27 -18.24
N LYS A 64 -10.99 5.63 -17.19
CA LYS A 64 -11.78 4.87 -16.19
C LYS A 64 -12.92 5.71 -15.62
N ARG A 65 -12.65 6.96 -15.26
CA ARG A 65 -13.63 7.84 -14.61
C ARG A 65 -14.64 8.40 -15.61
N PHE A 66 -14.18 8.82 -16.78
CA PHE A 66 -15.04 9.26 -17.87
C PHE A 66 -16.02 8.15 -18.24
N GLU A 67 -15.52 6.94 -18.54
CA GLU A 67 -16.33 5.77 -18.86
C GLU A 67 -17.34 5.44 -17.74
N ARG A 68 -16.92 5.45 -16.47
CA ARG A 68 -17.84 5.24 -15.35
C ARG A 68 -18.98 6.25 -15.32
N THR A 69 -18.65 7.54 -15.43
CA THR A 69 -19.65 8.61 -15.33
C THR A 69 -20.56 8.69 -16.56
N ILE A 70 -20.04 8.48 -17.76
CA ILE A 70 -20.83 8.50 -18.99
C ILE A 70 -21.79 7.30 -19.04
N ARG A 71 -21.34 6.11 -18.62
CA ARG A 71 -22.22 4.94 -18.52
C ARG A 71 -23.31 5.12 -17.47
N ALA A 72 -22.98 5.72 -16.32
CA ALA A 72 -23.93 5.97 -15.25
C ALA A 72 -25.04 6.96 -15.63
N TYR A 73 -24.70 8.04 -16.34
CA TYR A 73 -25.62 9.16 -16.57
C TYR A 73 -26.21 9.24 -17.98
N VAL A 74 -25.47 8.77 -18.98
CA VAL A 74 -25.84 8.88 -20.40
C VAL A 74 -26.22 7.53 -20.99
N ALA A 75 -25.55 6.46 -20.53
CA ALA A 75 -25.68 5.11 -21.09
C ALA A 75 -25.51 5.11 -22.63
N PRO A 76 -24.32 5.49 -23.15
CA PRO A 76 -24.07 5.51 -24.59
C PRO A 76 -24.12 4.09 -25.18
N THR A 77 -24.51 3.99 -26.44
CA THR A 77 -24.31 2.77 -27.24
C THR A 77 -22.83 2.52 -27.47
N ASP A 78 -22.43 1.30 -27.87
CA ASP A 78 -21.01 0.99 -28.11
C ASP A 78 -20.38 1.86 -29.21
N LEU A 79 -21.16 2.21 -30.24
CA LEU A 79 -20.71 3.11 -31.30
C LEU A 79 -20.50 4.54 -30.80
N GLU A 80 -21.41 5.05 -29.97
CA GLU A 80 -21.27 6.35 -29.32
C GLU A 80 -20.08 6.37 -28.36
N MET A 81 -19.91 5.32 -27.55
CA MET A 81 -18.79 5.18 -26.64
C MET A 81 -17.46 5.20 -27.41
N GLY A 82 -17.37 4.48 -28.54
CA GLY A 82 -16.18 4.51 -29.38
C GLY A 82 -15.88 5.89 -29.99
N ALA A 83 -16.90 6.70 -30.29
CA ALA A 83 -16.70 8.09 -30.72
C ALA A 83 -16.24 8.99 -29.57
N LEU A 84 -16.83 8.81 -28.38
CA LEU A 84 -16.46 9.53 -27.17
C LEU A 84 -15.04 9.20 -26.70
N ASP A 85 -14.59 7.95 -26.83
CA ASP A 85 -13.23 7.52 -26.50
C ASP A 85 -12.18 8.24 -27.37
N ARG A 86 -12.40 8.34 -28.68
CA ARG A 86 -11.50 9.08 -29.59
C ARG A 86 -11.44 10.57 -29.26
N LEU A 87 -12.57 11.16 -28.91
CA LEU A 87 -12.63 12.55 -28.46
C LEU A 87 -11.89 12.74 -27.12
N HIS A 88 -12.06 11.80 -26.19
CA HIS A 88 -11.40 11.81 -24.89
C HIS A 88 -9.89 11.64 -25.02
N GLU A 89 -9.43 10.80 -25.94
CA GLU A 89 -8.01 10.67 -26.29
C GLU A 89 -7.41 11.99 -26.79
N SER A 90 -8.11 12.67 -27.70
CA SER A 90 -7.70 14.00 -28.18
C SER A 90 -7.64 15.02 -27.03
N TYR A 91 -8.58 14.96 -26.08
CA TYR A 91 -8.56 15.78 -24.87
C TYR A 91 -7.34 15.48 -24.00
N LEU A 92 -7.01 14.21 -23.77
CA LEU A 92 -5.85 13.81 -22.97
C LEU A 92 -4.54 14.23 -23.62
N GLU A 93 -4.40 14.07 -24.93
CA GLU A 93 -3.23 14.53 -25.69
C GLU A 93 -3.04 16.04 -25.56
N LYS A 94 -4.11 16.80 -25.76
CA LYS A 94 -4.08 18.26 -25.60
C LYS A 94 -3.75 18.67 -24.16
N PHE A 95 -4.32 17.99 -23.15
CA PHE A 95 -4.03 18.25 -21.75
C PHE A 95 -2.54 18.04 -21.43
N ARG A 96 -1.96 16.94 -21.91
CA ARG A 96 -0.53 16.62 -21.72
C ARG A 96 0.37 17.62 -22.44
N ALA A 97 -0.02 18.09 -23.62
CA ALA A 97 0.76 19.04 -24.39
C ALA A 97 0.71 20.47 -23.80
N GLU A 98 -0.45 20.91 -23.32
CA GLU A 98 -0.69 22.34 -23.02
C GLU A 98 -0.83 22.69 -21.53
N ILE A 99 -1.30 21.75 -20.69
CA ILE A 99 -1.66 22.03 -19.28
C ILE A 99 -0.67 21.35 -18.33
N GLU A 100 -0.31 20.10 -18.59
CA GLU A 100 0.63 19.35 -17.75
C GLU A 100 2.00 20.04 -17.55
N PRO A 101 2.60 20.68 -18.58
CA PRO A 101 3.85 21.43 -18.39
C PRO A 101 3.69 22.63 -17.45
N GLU A 102 2.52 23.29 -17.44
CA GLU A 102 2.26 24.39 -16.52
C GLU A 102 2.06 23.91 -15.08
N ILE A 103 1.36 22.78 -14.91
CA ILE A 103 1.23 22.11 -13.60
C ILE A 103 2.63 21.76 -13.05
N ALA A 104 3.48 21.16 -13.88
CA ALA A 104 4.85 20.83 -13.50
C ALA A 104 5.68 22.08 -13.17
N ALA A 105 5.54 23.16 -13.93
CA ALA A 105 6.23 24.42 -13.66
C ALA A 105 5.80 25.04 -12.32
N VAL A 106 4.50 25.05 -12.00
CA VAL A 106 4.00 25.56 -10.72
C VAL A 106 4.45 24.69 -9.55
N ALA A 107 4.42 23.36 -9.70
CA ALA A 107 4.95 22.45 -8.67
C ALA A 107 6.43 22.71 -8.39
N ALA A 108 7.24 22.94 -9.43
CA ALA A 108 8.66 23.24 -9.29
C ALA A 108 8.92 24.56 -8.53
N THR A 109 8.01 25.55 -8.63
CA THR A 109 8.14 26.81 -7.86
C THR A 109 7.88 26.64 -6.36
N GLY A 110 7.32 25.51 -5.92
CA GLY A 110 7.07 25.22 -4.52
C GLY A 110 8.30 24.73 -3.74
N ALA A 111 9.44 24.50 -4.39
CA ALA A 111 10.63 23.97 -3.71
C ALA A 111 11.27 25.01 -2.78
N GLY A 112 11.26 24.74 -1.47
CA GLY A 112 11.77 25.62 -0.41
C GLY A 112 10.66 26.24 0.44
N GLU A 113 11.03 27.00 1.48
CA GLU A 113 10.08 27.77 2.28
C GLU A 113 9.71 29.05 1.50
N PRO A 114 8.47 29.16 0.97
CA PRO A 114 8.10 30.33 0.19
C PRO A 114 7.92 31.53 1.13
N ASN A 115 8.24 32.74 0.66
CA ASN A 115 7.79 33.97 1.32
C ASN A 115 6.33 34.29 0.95
N LYS A 116 5.75 35.33 1.58
CA LYS A 116 4.34 35.71 1.36
C LYS A 116 4.00 35.97 -0.10
N ASP A 117 4.83 36.74 -0.80
CA ASP A 117 4.58 37.09 -2.20
C ASP A 117 4.66 35.85 -3.12
N GLN A 118 5.60 34.93 -2.82
CA GLN A 118 5.74 33.66 -3.52
C GLN A 118 4.53 32.76 -3.28
N PHE A 119 4.03 32.67 -2.05
CA PHE A 119 2.85 31.89 -1.71
C PHE A 119 1.57 32.46 -2.36
N GLU A 120 1.37 33.78 -2.31
CA GLU A 120 0.23 34.43 -2.98
C GLU A 120 0.31 34.27 -4.50
N LYS A 121 1.51 34.37 -5.08
CA LYS A 121 1.72 34.06 -6.50
C LYS A 121 1.38 32.60 -6.80
N PHE A 122 1.84 31.66 -5.97
CA PHE A 122 1.54 30.24 -6.10
C PHE A 122 0.03 29.97 -6.10
N MET A 123 -0.72 30.54 -5.14
CA MET A 123 -2.18 30.41 -5.08
C MET A 123 -2.87 30.98 -6.33
N ARG A 124 -2.41 32.13 -6.85
CA ARG A 124 -2.92 32.69 -8.12
C ARG A 124 -2.60 31.80 -9.32
N ASP A 125 -1.40 31.22 -9.36
CA ASP A 125 -0.99 30.30 -10.42
C ASP A 125 -1.83 29.01 -10.38
N LEU A 126 -2.15 28.49 -9.19
CA LEU A 126 -3.09 27.37 -9.02
C LEU A 126 -4.51 27.72 -9.49
N ASP A 127 -5.00 28.93 -9.22
CA ASP A 127 -6.32 29.38 -9.66
C ASP A 127 -6.39 29.48 -11.19
N ARG A 128 -5.34 30.05 -11.80
CA ARG A 128 -5.20 30.13 -13.26
C ARG A 128 -5.21 28.75 -13.90
N ILE A 129 -4.43 27.81 -13.36
CA ILE A 129 -4.38 26.42 -13.87
C ILE A 129 -5.75 25.76 -13.72
N ASN A 130 -6.41 25.89 -12.57
CA ASN A 130 -7.75 25.33 -12.36
C ASN A 130 -8.79 25.90 -13.34
N ALA A 131 -8.65 27.16 -13.75
CA ALA A 131 -9.50 27.78 -14.76
C ALA A 131 -9.22 27.20 -16.16
N ARG A 132 -7.95 27.02 -16.54
CA ARG A 132 -7.58 26.37 -17.81
C ARG A 132 -8.08 24.93 -17.90
N ILE A 133 -7.99 24.18 -16.80
CA ILE A 133 -8.53 22.81 -16.71
C ILE A 133 -10.04 22.82 -16.91
N ALA A 134 -10.75 23.74 -16.24
CA ALA A 134 -12.20 23.88 -16.40
C ALA A 134 -12.59 24.25 -17.85
N GLU A 135 -11.82 25.12 -18.51
CA GLU A 135 -12.01 25.47 -19.92
C GLU A 135 -11.82 24.27 -20.85
N ALA A 136 -10.75 23.50 -20.67
CA ALA A 136 -10.50 22.28 -21.44
C ALA A 136 -11.60 21.23 -21.22
N ASP A 137 -12.03 21.03 -19.97
CA ASP A 137 -13.13 20.12 -19.63
C ASP A 137 -14.44 20.58 -20.30
N ASN A 138 -14.76 21.88 -20.26
CA ASN A 138 -15.96 22.43 -20.89
C ASN A 138 -15.95 22.26 -22.41
N ALA A 139 -14.81 22.50 -23.07
CA ALA A 139 -14.65 22.29 -24.50
C ALA A 139 -14.83 20.81 -24.88
N PHE A 140 -14.20 19.91 -24.12
CA PHE A 140 -14.36 18.46 -24.29
C PHE A 140 -15.82 18.04 -24.15
N PHE A 141 -16.50 18.45 -23.06
CA PHE A 141 -17.88 18.04 -22.84
C PHE A 141 -18.87 18.69 -23.80
N ALA A 142 -18.59 19.88 -24.34
CA ALA A 142 -19.38 20.46 -25.43
C ALA A 142 -19.33 19.56 -26.67
N ALA A 143 -18.13 19.24 -27.14
CA ALA A 143 -17.93 18.34 -28.27
C ALA A 143 -18.53 16.93 -28.01
N ALA A 144 -18.41 16.41 -26.79
CA ALA A 144 -19.00 15.12 -26.41
C ALA A 144 -20.53 15.15 -26.44
N THR A 145 -21.14 16.29 -26.11
CA THR A 145 -22.60 16.47 -26.15
C THR A 145 -23.11 16.45 -27.59
N ASP A 146 -22.36 17.05 -28.52
CA ASP A 146 -22.72 17.10 -29.95
C ASP A 146 -22.67 15.72 -30.64
N LEU A 147 -21.94 14.75 -30.06
CA LEU A 147 -21.91 13.36 -30.52
C LEU A 147 -23.13 12.54 -30.08
N LEU A 148 -23.97 13.07 -29.18
CA LEU A 148 -25.11 12.37 -28.63
C LEU A 148 -26.42 12.81 -29.29
N PRO A 149 -27.40 11.88 -29.40
CA PRO A 149 -28.76 12.22 -29.80
C PRO A 149 -29.41 13.26 -28.87
N LEU A 150 -30.26 14.13 -29.44
CA LEU A 150 -30.85 15.31 -28.77
C LEU A 150 -31.54 14.99 -27.43
N ASP A 151 -32.20 13.84 -27.32
CA ASP A 151 -32.90 13.38 -26.12
C ASP A 151 -31.94 13.05 -24.95
N ARG A 152 -30.68 12.71 -25.25
CA ARG A 152 -29.63 12.42 -24.26
C ARG A 152 -28.66 13.57 -24.02
N GLN A 153 -28.68 14.63 -24.82
CA GLN A 153 -27.78 15.77 -24.62
C GLN A 153 -27.93 16.42 -23.23
N ALA A 154 -29.15 16.45 -22.69
CA ALA A 154 -29.40 17.03 -21.36
C ALA A 154 -28.71 16.25 -20.22
N THR A 155 -28.46 14.95 -20.38
CA THR A 155 -27.83 14.13 -19.32
C THR A 155 -26.33 14.38 -19.20
N MET A 156 -25.68 14.94 -20.23
CA MET A 156 -24.28 15.37 -20.18
C MET A 156 -24.01 16.44 -19.13
N LEU A 157 -25.02 17.23 -18.74
CA LEU A 157 -24.86 18.20 -17.66
C LEU A 157 -24.41 17.51 -16.35
N ARG A 158 -24.95 16.33 -16.05
CA ARG A 158 -24.61 15.57 -14.84
C ARG A 158 -23.17 15.07 -14.85
N VAL A 159 -22.67 14.69 -16.03
CA VAL A 159 -21.26 14.32 -16.24
C VAL A 159 -20.35 15.52 -15.98
N ARG A 160 -20.71 16.71 -16.51
CA ARG A 160 -19.98 17.96 -16.26
C ARG A 160 -19.95 18.32 -14.78
N GLU A 161 -21.09 18.24 -14.10
CA GLU A 161 -21.19 18.52 -12.66
C GLU A 161 -20.39 17.52 -11.82
N ALA A 162 -20.41 16.23 -12.18
CA ALA A 162 -19.59 15.22 -11.52
C ALA A 162 -18.09 15.51 -11.68
N ARG A 163 -17.66 15.94 -12.87
CA ARG A 163 -16.29 16.38 -13.10
C ARG A 163 -15.95 17.66 -12.34
N GLU A 164 -16.88 18.62 -12.25
CA GLU A 164 -16.66 19.83 -11.45
C GLU A 164 -16.47 19.51 -9.97
N ARG A 165 -17.31 18.64 -9.39
CA ARG A 165 -17.15 18.16 -8.01
C ARG A 165 -15.78 17.51 -7.80
N GLN A 166 -15.37 16.64 -8.72
CA GLN A 166 -14.03 16.03 -8.67
C GLN A 166 -12.94 17.10 -8.59
N ARG A 167 -12.96 18.09 -9.50
CA ARG A 167 -11.94 19.15 -9.54
C ARG A 167 -11.88 19.94 -8.23
N LEU A 168 -13.04 20.33 -7.70
CA LEU A 168 -13.16 21.09 -6.45
C LEU A 168 -12.69 20.31 -5.22
N LEU A 169 -12.83 18.98 -5.22
CA LEU A 169 -12.46 18.09 -4.13
C LEU A 169 -11.13 17.35 -4.37
N SER A 170 -10.36 17.83 -5.35
CA SER A 170 -9.04 17.29 -5.71
C SER A 170 -7.94 18.32 -5.46
N GLY A 171 -6.70 17.90 -5.64
CA GLY A 171 -5.56 18.77 -5.44
C GLY A 171 -5.30 19.04 -3.96
N ILE A 172 -4.79 20.25 -3.66
CA ILE A 172 -4.45 20.69 -2.31
C ILE A 172 -5.60 20.59 -1.29
N VAL A 173 -6.86 20.59 -1.77
CA VAL A 173 -8.06 20.51 -0.93
C VAL A 173 -8.18 19.17 -0.20
N GLN A 174 -7.63 18.08 -0.77
CA GLN A 174 -7.66 16.76 -0.15
C GLN A 174 -6.83 16.70 1.15
N PHE A 175 -5.83 17.56 1.28
CA PHE A 175 -4.99 17.66 2.47
C PHE A 175 -5.62 18.49 3.60
N GLY A 176 -6.71 19.21 3.31
CA GLY A 176 -7.36 20.11 4.28
C GLY A 176 -7.71 19.45 5.62
N PRO A 177 -8.37 18.29 5.64
CA PRO A 177 -8.66 17.58 6.89
C PRO A 177 -7.43 17.25 7.73
N MET A 178 -6.30 16.93 7.09
CA MET A 178 -5.04 16.61 7.75
C MET A 178 -4.37 17.88 8.28
N MET A 179 -4.27 18.93 7.46
CA MET A 179 -3.61 20.19 7.80
C MET A 179 -4.33 20.96 8.92
N PHE A 180 -5.67 20.95 8.91
CA PHE A 180 -6.49 21.77 9.80
C PHE A 180 -7.17 20.97 10.92
N GLY A 181 -6.65 19.78 11.21
CA GLY A 181 -7.00 19.01 12.41
C GLY A 181 -8.42 18.46 12.44
N GLY A 182 -9.03 18.20 11.28
CA GLY A 182 -10.39 17.67 11.21
C GLY A 182 -10.49 16.15 11.27
N GLY A 183 -9.47 15.43 10.78
CA GLY A 183 -9.47 13.96 10.66
C GLY A 183 -10.48 13.42 9.63
N ALA A 184 -11.72 13.92 9.66
CA ALA A 184 -12.83 13.54 8.81
C ALA A 184 -12.72 14.09 7.37
N GLY A 185 -13.10 13.26 6.40
CA GLY A 185 -13.08 13.59 4.97
C GLY A 185 -14.40 14.13 4.44
N PHE A 186 -14.33 15.05 3.48
CA PHE A 186 -15.50 15.43 2.66
C PHE A 186 -15.81 14.30 1.66
N VAL A 187 -17.07 13.86 1.57
CA VAL A 187 -17.46 12.74 0.71
C VAL A 187 -18.33 13.20 -0.45
N ASP A 188 -17.86 12.96 -1.68
CA ASP A 188 -18.67 13.07 -2.91
C ASP A 188 -19.62 11.85 -3.00
N PHE A 189 -20.73 11.95 -2.27
CA PHE A 189 -21.73 10.89 -2.19
C PHE A 189 -22.28 10.46 -3.56
N PRO A 190 -22.63 11.38 -4.50
CA PRO A 190 -22.97 10.98 -5.86
C PRO A 190 -21.93 10.08 -6.53
N ASN A 191 -20.64 10.42 -6.41
CA ASN A 191 -19.58 9.61 -6.98
C ASN A 191 -19.45 8.22 -6.31
N LEU A 192 -19.87 8.07 -5.06
CA LEU A 192 -19.98 6.75 -4.40
C LEU A 192 -21.11 5.91 -4.99
N ILE A 193 -22.26 6.51 -5.25
CA ILE A 193 -23.48 5.81 -5.66
C ILE A 193 -23.44 5.38 -7.13
N VAL A 194 -22.78 6.13 -8.01
CA VAL A 194 -22.73 5.83 -9.45
C VAL A 194 -21.79 4.69 -9.84
N LYS A 195 -21.36 3.87 -8.87
CA LYS A 195 -20.64 2.63 -9.18
C LYS A 195 -21.59 1.64 -9.86
N PRO A 196 -21.13 0.88 -10.87
CA PRO A 196 -21.97 -0.12 -11.54
C PRO A 196 -22.60 -1.12 -10.58
N SER A 197 -21.86 -1.55 -9.55
CA SER A 197 -22.33 -2.45 -8.48
C SER A 197 -23.56 -1.94 -7.73
N ILE A 198 -23.70 -0.63 -7.56
CA ILE A 198 -24.84 -0.01 -6.87
C ILE A 198 -25.97 0.28 -7.86
N LEU A 199 -25.65 0.86 -9.02
CA LEU A 199 -26.65 1.22 -10.04
C LEU A 199 -27.41 0.00 -10.58
N ASN A 200 -26.70 -1.11 -10.80
CA ASN A 200 -27.32 -2.36 -11.26
C ASN A 200 -28.25 -2.97 -10.20
N GLY A 201 -28.05 -2.63 -8.91
CA GLY A 201 -28.90 -3.05 -7.80
C GLY A 201 -30.21 -2.27 -7.69
N VAL A 202 -30.42 -1.19 -8.44
CA VAL A 202 -31.65 -0.39 -8.39
C VAL A 202 -32.79 -1.13 -9.12
N PRO A 203 -33.87 -1.54 -8.42
CA PRO A 203 -35.03 -2.17 -9.05
C PRO A 203 -35.64 -1.27 -10.11
N ALA A 204 -36.15 -1.85 -11.21
CA ALA A 204 -36.63 -1.10 -12.37
C ALA A 204 -37.73 -0.09 -12.00
N GLU A 205 -38.63 -0.48 -11.11
CA GLU A 205 -39.72 0.33 -10.57
C GLU A 205 -39.26 1.52 -9.70
N SER A 206 -38.05 1.47 -9.17
CA SER A 206 -37.48 2.53 -8.31
C SER A 206 -36.55 3.47 -9.07
N ARG A 207 -36.23 3.20 -10.35
CA ARG A 207 -35.20 3.94 -11.11
C ARG A 207 -35.48 5.43 -11.25
N GLU A 208 -36.73 5.81 -11.54
CA GLU A 208 -37.09 7.23 -11.70
C GLU A 208 -36.99 7.99 -10.37
N MET A 209 -37.48 7.38 -9.28
CA MET A 209 -37.42 7.96 -7.94
C MET A 209 -35.96 8.07 -7.45
N PHE A 210 -35.16 7.04 -7.73
CA PHE A 210 -33.73 7.03 -7.49
C PHE A 210 -33.00 8.12 -8.27
N ASP A 211 -33.27 8.26 -9.57
CA ASP A 211 -32.65 9.30 -10.40
C ASP A 211 -32.98 10.71 -9.89
N SER A 212 -34.24 10.94 -9.52
CA SER A 212 -34.71 12.20 -8.94
C SER A 212 -33.99 12.52 -7.61
N ALA A 213 -33.90 11.53 -6.71
CA ALA A 213 -33.17 11.67 -5.46
C ALA A 213 -31.69 11.99 -5.73
N MET A 214 -31.06 11.29 -6.67
CA MET A 214 -29.65 11.51 -7.03
C MET A 214 -29.40 12.90 -7.59
N ARG A 215 -30.26 13.45 -8.45
CA ARG A 215 -30.10 14.84 -8.96
C ARG A 215 -30.12 15.88 -7.85
N SER A 216 -31.00 15.70 -6.87
CA SER A 216 -31.05 16.57 -5.69
C SER A 216 -29.74 16.50 -4.90
N GLN A 217 -29.19 15.30 -4.71
CA GLN A 217 -27.91 15.12 -4.03
C GLN A 217 -26.73 15.69 -4.83
N GLU A 218 -26.72 15.52 -6.16
CA GLU A 218 -25.69 16.06 -7.05
C GLU A 218 -25.58 17.58 -6.96
N THR A 219 -26.73 18.26 -7.02
CA THR A 219 -26.80 19.73 -6.91
C THR A 219 -26.32 20.20 -5.53
N ARG A 220 -26.80 19.56 -4.46
CA ARG A 220 -26.43 19.89 -3.08
C ARG A 220 -24.93 19.71 -2.84
N VAL A 221 -24.38 18.55 -3.20
CA VAL A 221 -22.97 18.24 -2.98
C VAL A 221 -22.08 19.15 -3.81
N LEU A 222 -22.47 19.50 -5.04
CA LEU A 222 -21.73 20.48 -5.84
C LEU A 222 -21.69 21.86 -5.16
N SER A 223 -22.82 22.33 -4.63
CA SER A 223 -22.85 23.58 -3.86
C SER A 223 -21.94 23.51 -2.62
N GLN A 224 -22.00 22.42 -1.86
CA GLN A 224 -21.14 22.23 -0.69
C GLN A 224 -19.66 22.17 -1.07
N ALA A 225 -19.31 21.49 -2.16
CA ALA A 225 -17.94 21.37 -2.64
C ALA A 225 -17.35 22.74 -3.04
N ARG A 226 -18.15 23.61 -3.70
CA ARG A 226 -17.74 24.98 -4.03
C ARG A 226 -17.43 25.79 -2.76
N THR A 227 -18.32 25.75 -1.77
CA THR A 227 -18.12 26.45 -0.49
C THR A 227 -16.91 25.91 0.27
N TYR A 228 -16.78 24.58 0.36
CA TYR A 228 -15.67 23.91 1.03
C TYR A 228 -14.32 24.25 0.38
N ASN A 229 -14.24 24.20 -0.94
CA ASN A 229 -13.04 24.56 -1.70
C ASN A 229 -12.63 26.03 -1.47
N ALA A 230 -13.61 26.96 -1.48
CA ALA A 230 -13.36 28.38 -1.24
C ALA A 230 -12.84 28.64 0.17
N GLU A 231 -13.47 28.06 1.21
CA GLU A 231 -13.00 28.19 2.59
C GLU A 231 -11.63 27.54 2.78
N MET A 232 -11.36 26.41 2.13
CA MET A 232 -10.06 25.74 2.21
C MET A 232 -8.93 26.63 1.66
N ARG A 233 -9.13 27.29 0.52
CA ARG A 233 -8.15 28.24 -0.04
C ARG A 233 -7.91 29.44 0.86
N LYS A 234 -8.98 29.95 1.47
CA LYS A 234 -8.90 31.03 2.47
C LYS A 234 -8.13 30.60 3.72
N SER A 235 -8.37 29.39 4.22
CA SER A 235 -7.64 28.82 5.35
C SER A 235 -6.16 28.57 5.03
N LEU A 236 -5.82 28.12 3.82
CA LEU A 236 -4.43 27.98 3.36
C LEU A 236 -3.69 29.33 3.31
N THR A 237 -4.37 30.39 2.88
CA THR A 237 -3.78 31.74 2.87
C THR A 237 -3.48 32.22 4.29
N LYS A 238 -4.44 32.07 5.20
CA LYS A 238 -4.25 32.44 6.61
C LYS A 238 -3.24 31.55 7.34
N PHE A 239 -3.18 30.27 7.00
CA PHE A 239 -2.17 29.33 7.49
C PHE A 239 -0.78 29.87 7.24
N PHE A 240 -0.53 30.28 6.00
CA PHE A 240 0.75 30.84 5.59
C PHE A 240 1.07 32.15 6.31
N GLU A 241 0.07 33.02 6.54
CA GLU A 241 0.26 34.25 7.32
C GLU A 241 0.66 33.97 8.78
N ILE A 242 0.05 32.98 9.42
CA ILE A 242 0.43 32.54 10.78
C ILE A 242 1.87 32.03 10.77
N TYR A 243 2.19 31.14 9.84
CA TYR A 243 3.51 30.52 9.74
C TYR A 243 4.62 31.56 9.50
N SER A 244 4.41 32.49 8.57
CA SER A 244 5.37 33.55 8.24
C SER A 244 5.56 34.58 9.37
N THR A 245 4.49 34.95 10.08
CA THR A 245 4.60 35.83 11.27
C THR A 245 5.46 35.20 12.35
N MET A 246 5.44 33.87 12.44
CA MET A 246 6.18 33.13 13.45
C MET A 246 7.63 32.87 13.08
N GLY A 247 7.94 32.56 11.82
CA GLY A 247 9.32 32.46 11.36
C GLY A 247 10.11 33.77 11.54
N GLN A 248 9.42 34.92 11.48
CA GLN A 248 10.03 36.22 11.79
C GLN A 248 10.27 36.46 13.29
N GLY A 249 9.52 35.78 14.15
CA GLY A 249 9.64 35.87 15.61
C GLY A 249 10.77 35.03 16.21
N GLU A 250 11.34 34.08 15.46
CA GLU A 250 12.52 33.30 15.85
C GLU A 250 13.85 34.03 15.60
N ALA A 251 13.82 35.33 15.28
CA ALA A 251 15.02 36.16 15.26
C ALA A 251 15.80 35.99 16.57
N ALA A 252 17.10 35.73 16.46
CA ALA A 252 17.97 35.26 17.55
C ALA A 252 17.68 35.99 18.87
N PRO A 253 17.54 35.27 20.00
CA PRO A 253 17.30 35.89 21.29
C PRO A 253 18.36 36.96 21.52
N VAL A 254 17.92 38.21 21.70
CA VAL A 254 18.83 39.30 22.03
C VAL A 254 19.52 38.93 23.34
N GLU A 255 20.84 38.74 23.30
CA GLU A 255 21.64 38.37 24.47
C GLU A 255 21.35 39.37 25.60
N GLY A 256 20.68 38.91 26.66
CA GLY A 256 20.47 39.66 27.89
C GLY A 256 19.02 39.96 28.29
N GLU A 257 18.01 39.69 27.46
CA GLU A 257 16.61 39.82 27.90
C GLU A 257 16.05 38.52 28.51
N PRO A 258 15.63 38.49 29.79
CA PRO A 258 15.15 37.28 30.48
C PRO A 258 13.76 36.78 30.06
N GLY A 259 13.24 37.20 28.90
CA GLY A 259 11.99 36.71 28.34
C GLY A 259 12.23 35.40 27.61
N ALA A 260 12.30 34.28 28.33
CA ALA A 260 12.51 32.97 27.74
C ALA A 260 11.41 32.67 26.72
N PHE A 261 11.76 32.65 25.43
CA PHE A 261 10.96 31.99 24.40
C PHE A 261 10.64 30.59 24.94
N ASP A 262 9.35 30.29 25.09
CA ASP A 262 8.87 28.95 25.41
C ASP A 262 8.33 28.34 24.12
N PRO A 263 9.17 27.59 23.39
CA PRO A 263 8.77 26.85 22.21
C PRO A 263 7.44 26.07 22.39
N GLY A 264 7.16 25.59 23.62
CA GLY A 264 5.93 24.90 23.99
C GLY A 264 4.68 25.76 23.83
N GLN A 265 4.74 26.99 24.33
CA GLN A 265 3.63 27.94 24.19
C GLN A 265 3.44 28.37 22.74
N ASN A 266 4.54 28.56 22.00
CA ASN A 266 4.49 28.96 20.60
C ASN A 266 3.85 27.88 19.72
N GLN A 267 4.23 26.61 19.89
CA GLN A 267 3.62 25.49 19.18
C GLN A 267 2.14 25.30 19.57
N MET A 268 1.78 25.45 20.85
CA MET A 268 0.38 25.43 21.26
C MET A 268 -0.43 26.56 20.62
N ALA A 269 0.13 27.76 20.51
CA ALA A 269 -0.50 28.88 19.83
C ALA A 269 -0.70 28.62 18.34
N ILE A 270 0.29 28.02 17.65
CA ILE A 270 0.12 27.54 16.25
C ILE A 270 -1.06 26.59 16.19
N MET A 271 -1.04 25.55 17.01
CA MET A 271 -2.02 24.47 16.93
C MET A 271 -3.43 24.99 17.23
N GLN A 272 -3.58 25.93 18.17
CA GLN A 272 -4.85 26.62 18.42
C GLN A 272 -5.29 27.47 17.23
N ALA A 273 -4.37 28.21 16.60
CA ALA A 273 -4.67 28.99 15.42
C ALA A 273 -5.06 28.10 14.22
N LEU A 274 -4.36 26.96 14.01
CA LEU A 274 -4.71 25.95 13.02
C LEU A 274 -6.07 25.32 13.29
N ALA A 275 -6.34 24.98 14.54
CA ALA A 275 -7.64 24.46 14.95
C ALA A 275 -8.75 25.47 14.68
N ALA A 276 -8.52 26.77 14.93
CA ALA A 276 -9.46 27.84 14.64
C ALA A 276 -9.68 28.01 13.13
N LEU A 277 -8.63 27.97 12.30
CA LEU A 277 -8.74 28.00 10.84
C LEU A 277 -9.52 26.80 10.28
N GLY A 278 -9.40 25.64 10.93
CA GLY A 278 -10.12 24.44 10.57
C GLY A 278 -11.59 24.39 10.98
N ALA A 279 -12.06 25.30 11.83
CA ALA A 279 -13.41 25.22 12.41
C ALA A 279 -14.53 25.23 11.35
N ASP A 280 -14.45 26.15 10.39
CA ASP A 280 -15.42 26.24 9.29
C ASP A 280 -15.33 25.03 8.35
N LEU A 281 -14.12 24.51 8.12
CA LEU A 281 -13.91 23.29 7.33
C LEU A 281 -14.52 22.06 8.01
N ARG A 282 -14.29 21.89 9.32
CA ARG A 282 -14.88 20.80 10.12
C ARG A 282 -16.41 20.90 10.11
N LYS A 283 -16.96 22.10 10.26
CA LYS A 283 -18.42 22.33 10.13
C LYS A 283 -18.94 21.94 8.75
N GLY A 284 -18.21 22.28 7.68
CA GLY A 284 -18.53 21.87 6.31
C GLY A 284 -18.52 20.36 6.12
N VAL A 285 -17.49 19.68 6.64
CA VAL A 285 -17.37 18.20 6.60
C VAL A 285 -18.48 17.52 7.40
N LYS A 286 -18.75 17.98 8.64
CA LYS A 286 -19.85 17.46 9.46
C LYS A 286 -21.20 17.63 8.75
N SER A 287 -21.47 18.82 8.23
CA SER A 287 -22.70 19.09 7.47
C SER A 287 -22.82 18.23 6.21
N ASN A 288 -21.72 17.97 5.51
CA ASN A 288 -21.68 17.05 4.38
C ASN A 288 -22.01 15.61 4.82
N PHE A 289 -21.37 15.11 5.89
CA PHE A 289 -21.60 13.78 6.43
C PHE A 289 -23.05 13.58 6.88
N ASP A 290 -23.59 14.50 7.67
CA ASP A 290 -24.99 14.45 8.15
C ASP A 290 -25.97 14.41 6.97
N ALA A 291 -25.77 15.26 5.96
CA ALA A 291 -26.62 15.30 4.78
C ALA A 291 -26.50 14.02 3.93
N ASN A 292 -25.30 13.44 3.82
CA ASN A 292 -25.09 12.17 3.13
C ASN A 292 -25.76 11.00 3.88
N ARG A 293 -25.74 11.00 5.22
CA ARG A 293 -26.46 10.00 6.03
C ARG A 293 -27.98 10.14 5.84
N SER A 294 -28.50 11.35 5.78
CA SER A 294 -29.91 11.59 5.41
C SER A 294 -30.21 11.12 3.99
N ALA A 295 -29.28 11.27 3.04
CA ALA A 295 -29.44 10.74 1.68
C ALA A 295 -29.47 9.20 1.67
N CYS A 296 -28.63 8.52 2.45
CA CYS A 296 -28.70 7.07 2.62
C CYS A 296 -30.08 6.64 3.13
N ALA A 297 -30.64 7.36 4.11
CA ALA A 297 -31.99 7.06 4.62
C ALA A 297 -33.08 7.25 3.56
N GLN A 298 -32.94 8.23 2.66
CA GLN A 298 -33.85 8.41 1.52
C GLN A 298 -33.71 7.27 0.50
N LEU A 299 -32.49 6.84 0.19
CA LEU A 299 -32.23 5.78 -0.78
C LEU A 299 -32.52 4.36 -0.24
N ALA A 300 -32.65 4.18 1.07
CA ALA A 300 -32.83 2.87 1.70
C ALA A 300 -34.09 2.12 1.24
N SER A 301 -35.13 2.83 0.79
CA SER A 301 -36.34 2.22 0.21
C SER A 301 -36.21 1.89 -1.28
N MET A 302 -35.16 2.36 -1.95
CA MET A 302 -34.92 2.25 -3.39
C MET A 302 -33.84 1.23 -3.74
N LEU A 303 -33.08 0.77 -2.75
CA LEU A 303 -31.95 -0.12 -2.91
C LEU A 303 -32.11 -1.35 -2.01
N PRO A 304 -31.63 -2.53 -2.43
CA PRO A 304 -31.52 -3.69 -1.55
C PRO A 304 -30.75 -3.37 -0.27
N GLU A 305 -31.12 -3.99 0.85
CA GLU A 305 -30.48 -3.74 2.15
C GLU A 305 -28.97 -4.00 2.09
N SER A 306 -28.54 -5.07 1.41
CA SER A 306 -27.11 -5.41 1.23
C SER A 306 -26.34 -4.32 0.48
N THR A 307 -26.90 -3.79 -0.61
CA THR A 307 -26.33 -2.67 -1.37
C THR A 307 -26.28 -1.41 -0.51
N MET A 308 -27.33 -1.14 0.27
CA MET A 308 -27.38 0.03 1.15
C MET A 308 -26.37 -0.06 2.30
N LEU A 309 -26.17 -1.24 2.89
CA LEU A 309 -25.12 -1.46 3.89
C LEU A 309 -23.73 -1.18 3.30
N THR A 310 -23.47 -1.60 2.05
CA THR A 310 -22.21 -1.32 1.35
C THR A 310 -22.01 0.19 1.14
N VAL A 311 -23.05 0.90 0.68
CA VAL A 311 -23.03 2.37 0.53
C VAL A 311 -22.72 3.07 1.84
N ARG A 312 -23.38 2.66 2.93
CA ARG A 312 -23.18 3.23 4.27
C ARG A 312 -21.78 2.95 4.80
N MET A 313 -21.26 1.74 4.58
CA MET A 313 -19.89 1.37 4.94
C MET A 313 -18.88 2.28 4.22
N ASP A 314 -18.99 2.41 2.90
CA ASP A 314 -18.13 3.25 2.07
C ASP A 314 -18.20 4.74 2.49
N LEU A 315 -19.40 5.23 2.78
CA LEU A 315 -19.61 6.59 3.28
C LEU A 315 -18.90 6.79 4.63
N ALA A 316 -19.12 5.88 5.59
CA ALA A 316 -18.50 5.98 6.91
C ALA A 316 -16.97 5.93 6.82
N MET A 317 -16.40 4.96 6.09
CA MET A 317 -14.95 4.83 5.90
C MET A 317 -14.32 6.07 5.27
N ARG A 318 -14.94 6.66 4.25
CA ARG A 318 -14.43 7.89 3.63
C ARG A 318 -14.61 9.12 4.52
N SER A 319 -15.65 9.14 5.35
CA SER A 319 -15.90 10.23 6.29
C SER A 319 -14.95 10.18 7.49
N ILE A 320 -14.53 8.99 7.94
CA ILE A 320 -13.50 8.79 8.97
C ILE A 320 -12.15 9.39 8.54
N GLY A 321 -11.85 9.34 7.25
CA GLY A 321 -10.61 9.85 6.67
C GLY A 321 -9.36 9.07 7.12
N VAL A 322 -8.19 9.60 6.77
CA VAL A 322 -6.89 8.94 6.97
C VAL A 322 -6.56 8.78 8.45
N MET A 323 -6.85 9.82 9.24
CA MET A 323 -6.52 9.83 10.67
C MET A 323 -7.41 8.89 11.47
N GLY A 324 -8.69 8.81 11.14
CA GLY A 324 -9.55 7.82 11.77
C GLY A 324 -9.23 6.38 11.34
N MET A 325 -8.61 6.17 10.17
CA MET A 325 -8.04 4.86 9.82
C MET A 325 -6.85 4.48 10.73
N ALA A 326 -6.12 5.42 11.34
CA ALA A 326 -5.10 5.06 12.34
C ALA A 326 -5.72 4.45 13.61
N TYR A 327 -6.91 4.93 14.01
CA TYR A 327 -7.69 4.35 15.12
C TYR A 327 -8.46 3.08 14.72
N GLY A 328 -8.57 2.82 13.42
CA GLY A 328 -9.31 1.73 12.83
C GLY A 328 -8.50 0.98 11.79
N ALA A 329 -7.19 0.81 11.95
CA ALA A 329 -6.37 0.12 10.95
C ALA A 329 -6.82 -1.35 10.81
N SER A 330 -7.42 -1.90 11.86
CA SER A 330 -8.16 -3.17 11.89
C SER A 330 -9.62 -3.08 11.40
N ALA A 331 -10.18 -1.88 11.24
CA ALA A 331 -11.58 -1.63 10.88
C ALA A 331 -11.94 -1.95 9.43
N ARG A 332 -10.95 -2.24 8.57
CA ARG A 332 -11.22 -2.69 7.19
C ARG A 332 -11.97 -4.02 7.11
N GLY A 333 -12.18 -4.72 8.23
CA GLY A 333 -13.16 -5.81 8.32
C GLY A 333 -12.88 -7.02 7.41
N GLY A 334 -11.72 -7.01 6.75
CA GLY A 334 -11.34 -8.01 5.76
C GLY A 334 -11.32 -9.41 6.36
N GLY A 335 -11.04 -9.53 7.66
CA GLY A 335 -10.99 -10.83 8.33
C GLY A 335 -12.30 -11.62 8.24
N VAL A 336 -13.44 -11.03 8.62
CA VAL A 336 -14.70 -11.80 8.65
C VAL A 336 -15.13 -12.15 7.23
N LYS A 337 -15.08 -11.18 6.31
CA LYS A 337 -15.43 -11.39 4.90
C LYS A 337 -14.52 -12.42 4.22
N SER A 338 -13.21 -12.39 4.47
CA SER A 338 -12.27 -13.35 3.90
C SER A 338 -12.52 -14.77 4.41
N VAL A 339 -12.82 -14.93 5.70
CA VAL A 339 -13.17 -16.23 6.28
C VAL A 339 -14.46 -16.78 5.65
N VAL A 340 -15.50 -15.95 5.52
CA VAL A 340 -16.76 -16.34 4.87
C VAL A 340 -16.52 -16.75 3.42
N ALA A 341 -15.75 -15.96 2.66
CA ALA A 341 -15.41 -16.28 1.27
C ALA A 341 -14.64 -17.61 1.13
N LYS A 342 -13.79 -17.94 2.10
CA LYS A 342 -13.08 -19.23 2.16
C LYS A 342 -14.06 -20.39 2.43
N ILE A 343 -14.98 -20.22 3.38
CA ILE A 343 -16.01 -21.24 3.70
C ILE A 343 -16.95 -21.48 2.51
N ARG A 344 -17.33 -20.43 1.77
CA ARG A 344 -18.16 -20.55 0.55
C ARG A 344 -17.51 -21.46 -0.49
N ARG A 345 -16.20 -21.33 -0.68
CA ARG A 345 -15.41 -22.09 -1.67
C ARG A 345 -15.13 -23.53 -1.23
N ASP A 346 -15.04 -23.79 0.07
CA ASP A 346 -14.79 -25.15 0.58
C ASP A 346 -16.04 -26.03 0.38
N SER A 347 -15.90 -27.06 -0.46
CA SER A 347 -16.96 -28.00 -0.82
C SER A 347 -17.32 -28.98 0.30
N ALA A 348 -16.48 -29.09 1.33
CA ALA A 348 -16.73 -29.98 2.46
C ALA A 348 -17.67 -29.35 3.51
N PHE A 349 -18.11 -28.10 3.37
CA PHE A 349 -19.20 -27.56 4.19
C PHE A 349 -20.56 -27.79 3.54
N THR A 350 -21.53 -28.18 4.37
CA THR A 350 -22.89 -28.41 3.92
C THR A 350 -23.59 -27.09 3.57
N PRO A 351 -24.65 -27.12 2.75
CA PRO A 351 -25.46 -25.93 2.45
C PRO A 351 -25.99 -25.23 3.71
N GLU A 352 -26.32 -25.98 4.75
CA GLU A 352 -26.82 -25.45 6.03
C GLU A 352 -25.75 -24.62 6.76
N VAL A 353 -24.51 -25.13 6.81
CA VAL A 353 -23.39 -24.36 7.38
C VAL A 353 -23.15 -23.10 6.57
N LYS A 354 -23.16 -23.17 5.23
CA LYS A 354 -22.98 -22.00 4.38
C LYS A 354 -24.09 -20.96 4.60
N ALA A 355 -25.34 -21.38 4.74
CA ALA A 355 -26.46 -20.49 5.05
C ALA A 355 -26.33 -19.82 6.43
N GLU A 356 -25.85 -20.55 7.44
CA GLU A 356 -25.60 -19.97 8.77
C GLU A 356 -24.43 -18.96 8.73
N VAL A 357 -23.38 -19.26 7.96
CA VAL A 357 -22.28 -18.32 7.71
C VAL A 357 -22.78 -17.03 7.04
N GLU A 358 -23.71 -17.11 6.09
CA GLU A 358 -24.35 -15.92 5.50
C GLU A 358 -25.12 -15.10 6.53
N THR A 359 -25.81 -15.77 7.45
CA THR A 359 -26.52 -15.11 8.56
C THR A 359 -25.54 -14.36 9.46
N ILE A 360 -24.41 -14.97 9.79
CA ILE A 360 -23.33 -14.32 10.57
C ILE A 360 -22.74 -13.12 9.80
N LEU A 361 -22.49 -13.26 8.49
CA LEU A 361 -21.95 -12.18 7.65
C LEU A 361 -22.92 -11.00 7.54
N ALA A 362 -24.23 -11.27 7.39
CA ALA A 362 -25.25 -10.23 7.32
C ALA A 362 -25.32 -9.44 8.64
N ALA A 363 -25.32 -10.15 9.78
CA ALA A 363 -25.30 -9.53 11.11
C ALA A 363 -24.01 -8.71 11.33
N TYR A 364 -22.86 -9.29 11.01
CA TYR A 364 -21.56 -8.60 11.05
C TYR A 364 -21.60 -7.30 10.24
N THR A 365 -22.01 -7.37 8.98
CA THR A 365 -22.00 -6.21 8.08
C THR A 365 -22.87 -5.09 8.62
N LYS A 366 -24.06 -5.42 9.15
CA LYS A 366 -24.97 -4.46 9.75
C LYS A 366 -24.38 -3.79 10.99
N ASP A 367 -23.84 -4.57 11.92
CA ASP A 367 -23.29 -4.06 13.18
C ASP A 367 -21.97 -3.30 12.96
N HIS A 368 -21.15 -3.75 12.01
CA HIS A 368 -19.88 -3.13 11.64
C HIS A 368 -20.10 -1.78 10.97
N VAL A 369 -21.09 -1.67 10.07
CA VAL A 369 -21.51 -0.39 9.49
C VAL A 369 -21.96 0.58 10.59
N ALA A 370 -22.76 0.13 11.55
CA ALA A 370 -23.20 0.98 12.66
C ALA A 370 -22.02 1.43 13.55
N ALA A 371 -21.03 0.56 13.77
CA ALA A 371 -19.81 0.90 14.52
C ALA A 371 -18.93 1.92 13.76
N LEU A 372 -18.77 1.74 12.45
CA LEU A 372 -18.06 2.68 11.58
C LEU A 372 -18.76 4.05 11.51
N GLU A 373 -20.09 4.09 11.42
CA GLU A 373 -20.83 5.34 11.46
C GLU A 373 -20.67 6.05 12.81
N ALA A 374 -20.65 5.30 13.93
CA ALA A 374 -20.37 5.88 15.24
C ALA A 374 -18.96 6.47 15.33
N LEU A 375 -17.96 5.79 14.74
CA LEU A 375 -16.61 6.34 14.63
C LEU A 375 -16.58 7.59 13.75
N ALA A 376 -17.23 7.58 12.60
CA ALA A 376 -17.33 8.74 11.70
C ALA A 376 -17.97 9.95 12.41
N VAL A 377 -19.02 9.73 13.22
CA VAL A 377 -19.62 10.77 14.08
C VAL A 377 -18.59 11.28 15.08
N ALA A 378 -17.95 10.40 15.85
CA ALA A 378 -16.96 10.79 16.85
C ALA A 378 -15.80 11.60 16.26
N VAL A 379 -15.29 11.19 15.08
CA VAL A 379 -14.26 11.95 14.35
C VAL A 379 -14.79 13.32 13.93
N SER A 380 -15.99 13.39 13.35
CA SER A 380 -16.57 14.67 12.88
C SER A 380 -16.93 15.64 14.00
N GLU A 381 -17.15 15.14 15.22
CA GLU A 381 -17.48 15.91 16.42
C GLU A 381 -16.24 16.30 17.23
N SER A 382 -15.09 15.69 16.95
CA SER A 382 -13.84 16.08 17.60
C SER A 382 -13.45 17.51 17.18
N GLU A 383 -13.50 18.43 18.13
CA GLU A 383 -13.11 19.84 17.90
C GLU A 383 -11.59 20.03 17.83
N GLY A 384 -10.84 19.06 18.39
CA GLY A 384 -9.38 19.05 18.43
C GLY A 384 -8.74 18.32 17.26
N SER A 385 -7.55 18.79 16.87
CA SER A 385 -6.67 18.06 15.97
C SER A 385 -6.42 16.67 16.54
N MET A 386 -6.89 15.62 15.86
CA MET A 386 -6.60 14.23 16.22
C MET A 386 -5.08 13.96 16.26
N PHE A 387 -4.31 14.73 15.49
CA PHE A 387 -2.85 14.79 15.54
C PHE A 387 -2.33 15.26 16.92
N MET A 388 -3.02 16.20 17.55
CA MET A 388 -2.72 16.63 18.92
C MET A 388 -3.09 15.53 19.91
N ALA A 389 -4.24 14.87 19.78
CA ALA A 389 -4.67 13.81 20.71
C ALA A 389 -3.70 12.61 20.77
N MET A 390 -3.11 12.22 19.64
CA MET A 390 -2.15 11.10 19.55
C MET A 390 -0.77 11.40 20.16
N GLY A 391 -0.35 12.66 20.18
CA GLY A 391 1.04 13.04 20.55
C GLY A 391 1.16 14.01 21.72
N MET A 392 0.13 14.79 22.02
CA MET A 392 0.10 15.81 23.06
C MET A 392 -1.15 15.57 23.88
N GLY A 393 -1.03 14.91 25.05
CA GLY A 393 -2.15 14.60 25.94
C GLY A 393 -3.06 15.81 26.15
N GLY A 394 -4.08 15.92 25.30
CA GLY A 394 -4.90 17.11 25.17
C GLY A 394 -5.90 17.15 26.31
N ASP A 395 -6.23 18.36 26.76
CA ASP A 395 -7.09 18.61 27.91
C ASP A 395 -8.57 18.24 27.71
N ASP A 396 -8.94 17.62 26.58
CA ASP A 396 -10.28 17.06 26.37
C ASP A 396 -10.29 15.51 26.35
N PRO A 397 -10.38 14.87 27.53
CA PRO A 397 -10.57 13.44 27.66
C PRO A 397 -11.83 12.92 26.93
N SER A 398 -12.85 13.77 26.71
CA SER A 398 -14.14 13.32 26.20
C SER A 398 -14.07 12.93 24.72
N ALA A 399 -13.38 13.72 23.88
CA ALA A 399 -13.16 13.40 22.46
C ALA A 399 -12.34 12.12 22.29
N THR A 400 -11.28 11.96 23.07
CA THR A 400 -10.44 10.74 23.04
C THR A 400 -11.25 9.51 23.48
N THR A 401 -12.05 9.65 24.55
CA THR A 401 -12.92 8.57 25.03
C THR A 401 -13.92 8.16 23.95
N ALA A 402 -14.57 9.11 23.26
CA ALA A 402 -15.53 8.80 22.21
C ALA A 402 -14.89 8.04 21.03
N LEU A 403 -13.69 8.46 20.59
CA LEU A 403 -12.93 7.78 19.54
C LEU A 403 -12.52 6.36 19.96
N THR A 404 -11.98 6.21 21.17
CA THR A 404 -11.60 4.91 21.73
C THR A 404 -12.80 3.98 21.85
N THR A 405 -13.92 4.43 22.43
CA THR A 405 -15.15 3.63 22.54
C THR A 405 -15.68 3.22 21.17
N ALA A 406 -15.64 4.10 20.17
CA ALA A 406 -16.07 3.76 18.82
C ALA A 406 -15.14 2.73 18.15
N SER A 407 -13.82 2.86 18.33
CA SER A 407 -12.84 1.87 17.84
C SER A 407 -12.99 0.52 18.53
N GLU A 408 -13.15 0.50 19.85
CA GLU A 408 -13.41 -0.72 20.64
C GLU A 408 -14.68 -1.42 20.17
N ARG A 409 -15.73 -0.67 19.81
CA ARG A 409 -16.97 -1.23 19.25
C ARG A 409 -16.72 -1.94 17.92
N ILE A 410 -15.91 -1.37 17.04
CA ILE A 410 -15.56 -2.00 15.75
C ILE A 410 -14.83 -3.34 15.99
N GLN A 411 -13.87 -3.34 16.91
CA GLN A 411 -13.13 -4.55 17.28
C GLN A 411 -14.06 -5.59 17.92
N ALA A 412 -14.97 -5.17 18.80
CA ALA A 412 -15.93 -6.04 19.46
C ALA A 412 -16.86 -6.74 18.45
N VAL A 413 -17.40 -6.02 17.47
CA VAL A 413 -18.24 -6.61 16.40
C VAL A 413 -17.45 -7.66 15.61
N SER A 414 -16.21 -7.36 15.24
CA SER A 414 -15.35 -8.30 14.50
C SER A 414 -15.03 -9.55 15.33
N ARG A 415 -14.68 -9.38 16.61
CA ARG A 415 -14.41 -10.46 17.56
C ARG A 415 -15.63 -11.34 17.79
N GLU A 416 -16.81 -10.76 17.95
CA GLU A 416 -18.06 -11.49 18.15
C GLU A 416 -18.37 -12.37 16.92
N SER A 417 -18.30 -11.80 15.71
CA SER A 417 -18.53 -12.54 14.48
C SER A 417 -17.51 -13.65 14.26
N MET A 418 -16.22 -13.42 14.54
CA MET A 418 -15.19 -14.46 14.47
C MET A 418 -15.42 -15.58 15.50
N THR A 419 -15.88 -15.23 16.69
CA THR A 419 -16.23 -16.21 17.73
C THR A 419 -17.41 -17.08 17.29
N LYS A 420 -18.44 -16.47 16.66
CA LYS A 420 -19.57 -17.21 16.08
C LYS A 420 -19.14 -18.14 14.95
N LEU A 421 -18.24 -17.68 14.07
CA LEU A 421 -17.66 -18.50 13.00
C LEU A 421 -16.85 -19.66 13.58
N ALA A 422 -15.97 -19.42 14.56
CA ALA A 422 -15.21 -20.47 15.22
C ALA A 422 -16.13 -21.53 15.85
N ALA A 423 -17.17 -21.11 16.56
CA ALA A 423 -18.14 -21.99 17.19
C ALA A 423 -18.95 -22.81 16.16
N LEU A 424 -19.37 -22.20 15.06
CA LEU A 424 -20.09 -22.87 13.98
C LEU A 424 -19.24 -23.93 13.28
N LEU A 425 -17.95 -23.65 13.09
CA LEU A 425 -17.01 -24.55 12.40
C LEU A 425 -16.49 -25.68 13.29
N GLY A 426 -16.55 -25.53 14.62
CA GLY A 426 -16.04 -26.51 15.58
C GLY A 426 -14.57 -26.83 15.36
N ASP A 427 -14.21 -28.11 15.32
CA ASP A 427 -12.83 -28.58 15.12
C ASP A 427 -12.24 -28.13 13.77
N ARG A 428 -13.09 -27.84 12.77
CA ARG A 428 -12.63 -27.35 11.46
C ARG A 428 -12.23 -25.87 11.48
N SER A 429 -12.46 -25.16 12.57
CA SER A 429 -12.16 -23.73 12.69
C SER A 429 -10.68 -23.41 12.52
N GLU A 430 -9.75 -24.31 12.88
CA GLU A 430 -8.30 -24.07 12.81
C GLU A 430 -7.78 -23.75 11.40
N GLY A 431 -8.48 -24.20 10.35
CA GLY A 431 -8.15 -23.87 8.96
C GLY A 431 -8.62 -22.48 8.51
N PHE A 432 -9.44 -21.80 9.33
CA PHE A 432 -10.16 -20.58 8.95
C PHE A 432 -9.94 -19.44 9.94
N VAL A 433 -9.87 -19.73 11.23
CA VAL A 433 -9.67 -18.78 12.32
C VAL A 433 -8.64 -19.32 13.30
N ARG A 434 -7.67 -18.49 13.68
CA ARG A 434 -6.66 -18.81 14.70
C ARG A 434 -7.11 -18.23 16.04
N LYS A 435 -7.19 -19.10 17.04
CA LYS A 435 -7.45 -18.74 18.43
C LYS A 435 -6.18 -18.18 19.07
N TYR A 436 -6.30 -17.02 19.71
CA TYR A 436 -5.27 -16.38 20.52
C TYR A 436 -5.80 -16.23 21.94
N GLU A 437 -5.10 -16.81 22.90
CA GLU A 437 -5.41 -16.67 24.32
C GLU A 437 -4.46 -15.63 24.91
N HIS A 438 -4.99 -14.47 25.25
CA HIS A 438 -4.26 -13.48 26.02
C HIS A 438 -4.27 -13.92 27.48
N THR A 439 -3.13 -14.43 27.93
CA THR A 439 -2.92 -14.74 29.34
C THR A 439 -2.55 -13.45 30.07
N SER A 440 -3.25 -13.14 31.16
CA SER A 440 -2.82 -12.08 32.06
C SER A 440 -1.59 -12.50 32.87
N GLU A 441 -0.97 -11.54 33.57
CA GLU A 441 0.25 -11.77 34.36
C GLU A 441 0.10 -12.88 35.41
N ASP A 442 -1.12 -13.17 35.88
CA ASP A 442 -1.39 -14.23 36.85
C ASP A 442 -1.55 -15.63 36.23
N GLY A 443 -1.37 -15.77 34.91
CA GLY A 443 -1.52 -17.02 34.19
C GLY A 443 -2.97 -17.36 33.81
N THR A 444 -3.95 -16.52 34.13
CA THR A 444 -5.34 -16.71 33.71
C THR A 444 -5.58 -16.17 32.30
N VAL A 445 -6.37 -16.90 31.51
CA VAL A 445 -6.80 -16.42 30.18
C VAL A 445 -7.75 -15.24 30.38
N ALA A 446 -7.27 -14.03 30.10
CA ALA A 446 -8.02 -12.80 30.26
C ALA A 446 -8.94 -12.52 29.07
N LEU A 447 -8.53 -12.92 27.87
CA LEU A 447 -9.27 -12.71 26.64
C LEU A 447 -8.95 -13.81 25.61
N VAL A 448 -9.98 -14.35 24.97
CA VAL A 448 -9.85 -15.24 23.82
C VAL A 448 -10.23 -14.47 22.58
N ASP A 449 -9.28 -14.25 21.69
CA ASP A 449 -9.48 -13.60 20.40
C ASP A 449 -9.36 -14.60 19.26
N TYR A 450 -10.09 -14.33 18.17
CA TYR A 450 -10.04 -15.12 16.95
C TYR A 450 -9.66 -14.21 15.80
N TYR A 451 -8.58 -14.57 15.11
CA TYR A 451 -8.07 -13.85 13.95
C TYR A 451 -8.28 -14.71 12.70
N PRO A 452 -8.53 -14.12 11.53
CA PRO A 452 -8.60 -14.90 10.30
C PRO A 452 -7.27 -15.63 10.10
N VAL A 453 -7.30 -16.91 9.78
CA VAL A 453 -6.13 -17.56 9.19
C VAL A 453 -5.94 -16.88 7.85
N LYS A 454 -4.83 -16.12 7.69
CA LYS A 454 -4.45 -15.55 6.40
C LYS A 454 -4.51 -16.70 5.41
N GLU A 455 -5.45 -16.63 4.46
CA GLU A 455 -5.44 -17.57 3.36
C GLU A 455 -4.11 -17.34 2.66
N GLU A 456 -3.27 -18.37 2.60
CA GLU A 456 -2.30 -18.46 1.52
C GLU A 456 -3.18 -18.40 0.27
N LYS A 457 -3.35 -17.19 -0.29
CA LYS A 457 -4.16 -17.00 -1.49
C LYS A 457 -3.72 -18.10 -2.45
N PRO A 458 -4.65 -18.85 -3.10
CA PRO A 458 -4.29 -19.73 -4.20
C PRO A 458 -3.66 -18.81 -5.21
N SER A 459 -2.37 -18.80 -5.10
CA SER A 459 -1.63 -17.65 -5.52
C SER A 459 -1.47 -17.89 -7.00
N ASN A 460 -1.78 -16.87 -7.81
CA ASN A 460 -1.34 -16.96 -9.20
C ASN A 460 0.15 -17.30 -9.15
N ASP A 461 0.62 -18.24 -9.97
CA ASP A 461 1.97 -18.80 -9.84
C ASP A 461 3.04 -17.73 -9.55
N ASP A 462 2.90 -16.55 -10.17
CA ASP A 462 3.72 -15.35 -9.97
C ASP A 462 3.67 -14.72 -8.55
N GLU A 463 2.50 -14.61 -7.92
CA GLU A 463 2.36 -14.14 -6.53
C GLU A 463 2.88 -15.18 -5.52
N THR A 464 2.96 -16.47 -5.90
CA THR A 464 3.28 -17.58 -4.99
C THR A 464 4.77 -17.59 -4.82
N GLU A 465 5.44 -17.46 -5.96
CA GLU A 465 6.86 -17.29 -6.02
C GLU A 465 7.28 -16.02 -5.27
N ALA A 466 6.61 -14.87 -5.49
CA ALA A 466 6.87 -13.63 -4.75
C ALA A 466 6.68 -13.79 -3.22
N ALA A 467 5.59 -14.43 -2.78
CA ALA A 467 5.34 -14.70 -1.36
C ALA A 467 6.38 -15.67 -0.77
N GLN A 468 6.76 -16.71 -1.51
CA GLN A 468 7.82 -17.66 -1.12
C GLN A 468 9.18 -16.97 -1.03
N VAL A 469 9.49 -16.00 -1.91
CA VAL A 469 10.70 -15.16 -1.81
C VAL A 469 10.72 -14.44 -0.46
N ASN A 470 9.61 -13.80 -0.09
CA ASN A 470 9.51 -13.07 1.17
C ASN A 470 9.67 -13.99 2.38
N VAL A 471 9.06 -15.18 2.35
CA VAL A 471 9.21 -16.19 3.42
C VAL A 471 10.65 -16.69 3.55
N ARG A 472 11.37 -16.84 2.43
CA ARG A 472 12.77 -17.33 2.42
C ARG A 472 13.80 -16.30 2.82
N SER A 473 13.47 -15.02 2.68
CA SER A 473 14.31 -13.91 3.10
C SER A 473 14.41 -13.78 4.63
N GLY A 474 14.59 -14.88 5.39
CA GLY A 474 14.44 -14.97 6.85
C GLY A 474 15.19 -13.93 7.69
N PHE A 475 16.17 -13.20 7.11
CA PHE A 475 16.83 -12.07 7.75
C PHE A 475 16.08 -10.72 7.63
N SER A 476 15.13 -10.58 6.69
CA SER A 476 14.45 -9.33 6.34
C SER A 476 13.34 -8.94 7.32
N SER A 477 12.58 -9.91 7.82
CA SER A 477 11.42 -9.68 8.69
C SER A 477 11.80 -9.36 10.15
N GLY A 478 13.08 -9.25 10.47
CA GLY A 478 13.50 -8.91 11.83
C GLY A 478 13.24 -10.01 12.86
N TYR A 479 12.76 -11.20 12.47
CA TYR A 479 12.46 -12.33 13.36
C TYR A 479 12.80 -13.73 12.80
N GLY A 480 13.08 -13.90 11.50
CA GLY A 480 13.17 -15.22 10.88
C GLY A 480 14.49 -15.99 11.10
N VAL A 481 14.36 -17.31 11.03
CA VAL A 481 15.43 -18.31 10.87
C VAL A 481 15.54 -18.60 9.37
N PRO A 482 16.74 -18.70 8.77
CA PRO A 482 16.87 -19.12 7.38
C PRO A 482 16.20 -20.47 7.14
N VAL A 483 15.59 -20.66 5.96
CA VAL A 483 14.94 -21.92 5.60
C VAL A 483 15.95 -22.80 4.83
N PRO A 484 16.10 -24.10 5.17
CA PRO A 484 16.92 -25.01 4.38
C PRO A 484 16.34 -25.21 2.98
N PHE A 485 17.16 -25.59 2.01
CA PHE A 485 16.63 -26.14 0.76
C PHE A 485 15.83 -27.41 1.05
N ASP A 486 14.68 -27.53 0.39
CA ASP A 486 13.93 -28.78 0.37
C ASP A 486 14.09 -29.51 -0.98
N THR A 487 13.51 -30.71 -1.05
CA THR A 487 13.52 -31.51 -2.28
C THR A 487 12.87 -30.77 -3.44
N ALA A 488 11.77 -30.05 -3.20
CA ALA A 488 11.02 -29.37 -4.25
C ALA A 488 11.87 -28.24 -4.87
N ASP A 489 12.68 -27.55 -4.07
CA ASP A 489 13.63 -26.55 -4.55
C ASP A 489 14.65 -27.11 -5.52
N ILE A 490 15.32 -28.19 -5.09
CA ILE A 490 16.38 -28.79 -5.89
C ILE A 490 15.81 -29.40 -7.17
N LEU A 491 14.63 -30.01 -7.11
CA LEU A 491 13.97 -30.54 -8.32
C LEU A 491 13.49 -29.44 -9.24
N ARG A 492 12.93 -28.35 -8.73
CA ARG A 492 12.53 -27.19 -9.55
C ARG A 492 13.75 -26.63 -10.29
N ILE A 493 14.84 -26.37 -9.57
CA ILE A 493 16.08 -25.82 -10.15
C ILE A 493 16.73 -26.81 -11.11
N GLY A 494 16.83 -28.09 -10.73
CA GLY A 494 17.38 -29.14 -11.57
C GLY A 494 16.59 -29.33 -12.86
N THR A 495 15.26 -29.28 -12.81
CA THR A 495 14.39 -29.43 -13.99
C THR A 495 14.66 -28.32 -15.01
N LEU A 496 14.93 -27.08 -14.56
CA LEU A 496 15.32 -25.97 -15.43
C LEU A 496 16.58 -26.25 -16.25
N VAL A 497 17.47 -27.13 -15.78
CA VAL A 497 18.73 -27.46 -16.48
C VAL A 497 18.82 -28.93 -16.91
N GLY A 498 17.67 -29.64 -16.88
CA GLY A 498 17.49 -30.94 -17.51
C GLY A 498 17.45 -32.15 -16.58
N PHE A 499 17.19 -31.97 -15.27
CA PHE A 499 16.82 -33.12 -14.43
C PHE A 499 15.52 -33.74 -14.95
N ASP A 500 15.46 -35.06 -14.90
CA ASP A 500 14.26 -35.83 -15.13
C ASP A 500 13.74 -36.44 -13.82
N SER A 501 12.59 -37.09 -13.88
CA SER A 501 11.95 -37.72 -12.72
C SER A 501 12.77 -38.85 -12.09
N SER A 502 13.79 -39.38 -12.77
CA SER A 502 14.63 -40.45 -12.21
C SER A 502 15.56 -39.96 -11.11
N MET A 503 15.86 -38.65 -11.08
CA MET A 503 16.71 -38.04 -10.06
C MET A 503 15.97 -37.76 -8.75
N GLN A 504 14.63 -37.83 -8.74
CA GLN A 504 13.80 -37.46 -7.59
C GLN A 504 14.15 -38.23 -6.32
N SER A 505 14.20 -39.55 -6.37
CA SER A 505 14.48 -40.38 -5.19
C SER A 505 15.89 -40.18 -4.64
N VAL A 506 16.85 -39.86 -5.50
CA VAL A 506 18.23 -39.55 -5.10
C VAL A 506 18.29 -38.19 -4.40
N VAL A 507 17.64 -37.17 -4.97
CA VAL A 507 17.54 -35.84 -4.35
C VAL A 507 16.84 -35.91 -3.00
N GLU A 508 15.70 -36.61 -2.91
CA GLU A 508 14.97 -36.82 -1.65
C GLU A 508 15.87 -37.43 -0.57
N ALA A 509 16.56 -38.53 -0.89
CA ALA A 509 17.43 -39.21 0.06
C ALA A 509 18.60 -38.32 0.54
N VAL A 510 19.24 -37.57 -0.36
CA VAL A 510 20.34 -36.66 -0.02
C VAL A 510 19.85 -35.51 0.87
N VAL A 511 18.74 -34.87 0.49
CA VAL A 511 18.19 -33.72 1.21
C VAL A 511 17.69 -34.12 2.60
N GLU A 512 16.96 -35.21 2.73
CA GLU A 512 16.48 -35.70 4.01
C GLU A 512 17.64 -36.05 4.95
N GLN A 513 18.65 -36.76 4.44
CA GLN A 513 19.83 -37.12 5.22
C GLN A 513 20.63 -35.89 5.65
N TRP A 514 20.92 -34.97 4.73
CA TRP A 514 21.64 -33.73 5.01
C TRP A 514 20.88 -32.90 6.05
N LYS A 515 19.56 -32.75 5.88
CA LYS A 515 18.73 -31.96 6.79
C LYS A 515 18.76 -32.53 8.20
N ALA A 516 18.54 -33.83 8.35
CA ALA A 516 18.51 -34.49 9.65
C ALA A 516 19.87 -34.50 10.36
N THR A 517 20.96 -34.72 9.61
CA THR A 517 22.29 -34.96 10.21
C THR A 517 23.15 -33.71 10.33
N GLN A 518 22.95 -32.71 9.46
CA GLN A 518 23.80 -31.53 9.38
C GLN A 518 23.01 -30.26 9.73
N TRP A 519 21.89 -30.01 9.05
CA TRP A 519 21.12 -28.78 9.23
C TRP A 519 20.48 -28.69 10.61
N ASP A 520 19.58 -29.63 10.95
CA ASP A 520 18.80 -29.60 12.19
C ASP A 520 19.72 -29.67 13.41
N ALA A 521 20.81 -30.44 13.32
CA ALA A 521 21.79 -30.59 14.39
C ALA A 521 22.53 -29.28 14.72
N GLN A 522 22.73 -28.40 13.74
CA GLN A 522 23.55 -27.19 13.90
C GLN A 522 22.74 -25.88 13.92
N MET A 523 21.65 -25.79 13.15
CA MET A 523 20.80 -24.59 13.06
C MET A 523 19.77 -24.50 14.18
N ASN A 524 19.20 -25.62 14.65
CA ASN A 524 18.18 -25.58 15.71
C ASN A 524 18.69 -24.94 17.03
N PRO A 525 19.90 -25.24 17.53
CA PRO A 525 20.43 -24.57 18.72
C PRO A 525 20.55 -23.04 18.56
N LEU A 526 20.90 -22.57 17.36
CA LEU A 526 20.96 -21.13 17.07
C LEU A 526 19.56 -20.53 16.96
N SER A 527 18.62 -21.24 16.34
CA SER A 527 17.20 -20.86 16.27
C SER A 527 16.59 -20.70 17.67
N ASP A 528 16.83 -21.65 18.57
CA ASP A 528 16.36 -21.60 19.96
C ASP A 528 16.96 -20.39 20.69
N THR A 529 18.26 -20.16 20.50
CA THR A 529 18.97 -19.00 21.07
C THR A 529 18.39 -17.69 20.54
N LEU A 530 18.12 -17.61 19.23
CA LEU A 530 17.54 -16.43 18.59
C LEU A 530 16.13 -16.16 19.11
N THR A 531 15.27 -17.18 19.16
CA THR A 531 13.88 -17.08 19.64
C THR A 531 13.85 -16.63 21.10
N SER A 532 14.69 -17.22 21.95
CA SER A 532 14.83 -16.83 23.35
C SER A 532 15.27 -15.37 23.49
N ALA A 533 16.32 -14.95 22.76
CA ALA A 533 16.81 -13.58 22.81
C ALA A 533 15.80 -12.56 22.25
N LEU A 534 15.05 -12.91 21.21
CA LEU A 534 13.98 -12.05 20.67
C LEU A 534 12.87 -11.80 21.69
N SER A 535 12.45 -12.83 22.42
CA SER A 535 11.44 -12.71 23.49
C SER A 535 11.88 -11.81 24.66
N GLN A 536 13.19 -11.68 24.86
CA GLN A 536 13.78 -10.87 25.94
C GLN A 536 14.17 -9.47 25.48
N ARG A 537 14.22 -9.22 24.16
CA ARG A 537 14.77 -7.98 23.57
C ARG A 537 14.02 -6.72 24.01
N MET A 538 12.71 -6.84 24.21
CA MET A 538 11.85 -5.72 24.58
C MET A 538 10.87 -6.19 25.64
N THR A 539 10.78 -5.44 26.73
CA THR A 539 9.79 -5.65 27.77
C THR A 539 8.99 -4.37 27.93
N ALA A 540 7.68 -4.44 27.72
CA ALA A 540 6.78 -3.36 28.12
C ALA A 540 6.67 -3.39 29.65
N VAL A 541 6.98 -2.28 30.31
CA VAL A 541 6.78 -2.11 31.76
C VAL A 541 5.46 -1.40 32.04
N ASN A 542 4.94 -1.50 33.27
CA ASN A 542 3.59 -1.07 33.66
C ASN A 542 3.25 0.41 33.41
N ASN A 543 4.24 1.26 33.13
CA ASN A 543 4.03 2.67 32.75
C ASN A 543 3.90 2.87 31.22
N GLY A 544 3.87 1.80 30.43
CA GLY A 544 3.83 1.83 28.96
C GLY A 544 5.19 2.09 28.31
N GLU A 545 6.28 2.17 29.09
CA GLU A 545 7.64 2.30 28.56
C GLU A 545 8.12 0.96 28.01
N VAL A 546 8.75 0.98 26.84
CA VAL A 546 9.42 -0.19 26.28
C VAL A 546 10.87 -0.16 26.73
N VAL A 547 11.26 -1.10 27.58
CA VAL A 547 12.65 -1.26 28.01
C VAL A 547 13.34 -2.24 27.06
N HIS A 548 14.43 -1.79 26.46
CA HIS A 548 15.26 -2.62 25.59
C HIS A 548 16.34 -3.33 26.41
N ASP A 549 16.38 -4.66 26.36
CA ASP A 549 17.52 -5.43 26.88
C ASP A 549 18.65 -5.42 25.83
N ILE A 550 19.70 -4.65 26.14
CA ILE A 550 20.87 -4.48 25.26
C ILE A 550 21.61 -5.81 25.06
N ALA A 551 21.71 -6.65 26.10
CA ALA A 551 22.40 -7.93 26.02
C ALA A 551 21.62 -8.93 25.15
N ALA A 552 20.29 -8.96 25.28
CA ALA A 552 19.42 -9.75 24.42
C ALA A 552 19.50 -9.27 22.96
N ALA A 553 19.43 -7.96 22.72
CA ALA A 553 19.59 -7.37 21.38
C ALA A 553 20.95 -7.72 20.74
N ASN A 554 22.05 -7.65 21.49
CA ASN A 554 23.38 -8.02 21.01
C ASN A 554 23.49 -9.55 20.77
N THR A 555 22.73 -10.36 21.51
CA THR A 555 22.66 -11.80 21.28
C THR A 555 21.90 -12.11 19.99
N VAL A 556 20.78 -11.43 19.73
CA VAL A 556 20.07 -11.52 18.44
C VAL A 556 21.01 -11.22 17.28
N ALA A 557 21.75 -10.11 17.32
CA ALA A 557 22.68 -9.74 16.25
C ALA A 557 23.78 -10.79 16.02
N ARG A 558 24.47 -11.22 17.08
CA ARG A 558 25.53 -12.24 16.99
C ARG A 558 25.02 -13.59 16.49
N THR A 559 23.89 -14.05 17.01
CA THR A 559 23.29 -15.33 16.62
C THR A 559 22.89 -15.29 15.15
N ARG A 560 22.32 -14.19 14.66
CA ARG A 560 22.05 -14.02 13.23
C ARG A 560 23.31 -14.14 12.39
N SER A 561 24.36 -13.39 12.72
CA SER A 561 25.61 -13.44 11.96
C SER A 561 26.23 -14.85 11.96
N ALA A 562 26.12 -15.58 13.07
CA ALA A 562 26.54 -16.98 13.15
C ALA A 562 25.69 -17.89 12.25
N MET A 563 24.36 -17.72 12.26
CA MET A 563 23.44 -18.47 11.40
C MET A 563 23.69 -18.22 9.91
N ALA A 564 23.91 -16.97 9.50
CA ALA A 564 24.20 -16.63 8.11
C ALA A 564 25.52 -17.25 7.63
N LYS A 565 26.55 -17.27 8.48
CA LYS A 565 27.80 -17.96 8.16
C LYS A 565 27.61 -19.47 8.03
N LEU A 566 26.98 -20.08 9.04
CA LEU A 566 26.73 -21.52 9.09
C LEU A 566 25.86 -22.00 7.92
N LEU A 567 24.89 -21.19 7.50
CA LEU A 567 24.05 -21.45 6.35
C LEU A 567 24.85 -21.77 5.08
N PHE A 568 25.82 -20.92 4.73
CA PHE A 568 26.67 -21.15 3.56
C PHE A 568 27.60 -22.36 3.73
N GLU A 569 28.09 -22.62 4.94
CA GLU A 569 28.88 -23.81 5.24
C GLU A 569 28.05 -25.09 5.04
N LEU A 570 26.79 -25.11 5.49
CA LEU A 570 25.86 -26.23 5.34
C LEU A 570 25.40 -26.43 3.89
N ASP A 571 25.14 -25.34 3.17
CA ASP A 571 24.75 -25.39 1.76
C ASP A 571 25.86 -26.00 0.89
N GLU A 572 27.14 -25.65 1.12
CA GLU A 572 28.25 -26.26 0.38
C GLU A 572 28.41 -27.77 0.65
N LEU A 573 28.07 -28.24 1.86
CA LEU A 573 28.02 -29.67 2.15
C LEU A 573 26.89 -30.35 1.39
N LEU A 574 25.70 -29.75 1.35
CA LEU A 574 24.58 -30.23 0.53
C LEU A 574 24.96 -30.31 -0.95
N TYR A 575 25.64 -29.29 -1.48
CA TYR A 575 26.06 -29.27 -2.88
C TYR A 575 27.09 -30.36 -3.19
N ALA A 576 28.02 -30.62 -2.27
CA ALA A 576 28.98 -31.71 -2.40
C ALA A 576 28.30 -33.09 -2.37
N ASP A 577 27.33 -33.29 -1.47
CA ASP A 577 26.56 -34.53 -1.36
C ASP A 577 25.71 -34.77 -2.61
N LEU A 578 25.04 -33.73 -3.14
CA LEU A 578 24.30 -33.78 -4.40
C LEU A 578 25.23 -34.07 -5.58
N ALA A 579 26.39 -33.40 -5.66
CA ALA A 579 27.36 -33.62 -6.72
C ALA A 579 27.85 -35.07 -6.76
N GLY A 580 28.17 -35.64 -5.59
CA GLY A 580 28.60 -37.03 -5.46
C GLY A 580 27.51 -38.02 -5.80
N ALA A 581 26.28 -37.80 -5.33
CA ALA A 581 25.16 -38.72 -5.52
C ALA A 581 24.63 -38.73 -6.97
N LEU A 582 24.63 -37.57 -7.64
CA LEU A 582 24.11 -37.40 -9.00
C LEU A 582 25.20 -37.44 -10.08
N GLY A 583 26.48 -37.54 -9.69
CA GLY A 583 27.61 -37.54 -10.62
C GLY A 583 27.83 -36.20 -11.33
N LEU A 584 27.49 -35.09 -10.67
CA LEU A 584 27.63 -33.74 -11.23
C LEU A 584 29.04 -33.19 -11.01
N ALA A 585 29.51 -32.34 -11.93
CA ALA A 585 30.71 -31.55 -11.70
C ALA A 585 30.45 -30.46 -10.64
N ALA A 586 31.49 -30.01 -9.93
CA ALA A 586 31.36 -28.97 -8.91
C ALA A 586 30.77 -27.65 -9.44
N ASN A 587 31.02 -27.36 -10.72
CA ASN A 587 30.51 -26.22 -11.48
C ASN A 587 29.34 -26.59 -12.42
N ASP A 588 28.65 -27.70 -12.19
CA ASP A 588 27.45 -28.06 -12.95
C ASP A 588 26.40 -26.92 -12.82
N PRO A 589 25.68 -26.58 -13.91
CA PRO A 589 24.67 -25.52 -13.92
C PRO A 589 23.66 -25.62 -12.78
N THR A 590 23.30 -26.84 -12.37
CA THR A 590 22.35 -27.05 -11.25
C THR A 590 22.91 -26.50 -9.94
N LEU A 591 24.17 -26.82 -9.64
CA LEU A 591 24.84 -26.39 -8.41
C LEU A 591 25.16 -24.89 -8.44
N VAL A 592 25.46 -24.33 -9.61
CA VAL A 592 25.60 -22.88 -9.78
C VAL A 592 24.28 -22.16 -9.51
N LEU A 593 23.17 -22.64 -10.08
CA LEU A 593 21.84 -22.09 -9.82
C LEU A 593 21.41 -22.22 -8.36
N LEU A 594 21.71 -23.36 -7.70
CA LEU A 594 21.43 -23.54 -6.28
C LEU A 594 22.17 -22.52 -5.40
N ARG A 595 23.44 -22.22 -5.71
CA ARG A 595 24.19 -21.17 -5.01
C ARG A 595 23.59 -19.79 -5.25
N LEU A 596 23.24 -19.48 -6.50
CA LEU A 596 22.60 -18.22 -6.85
C LEU A 596 21.19 -18.09 -6.30
N GLU A 597 20.51 -19.18 -5.94
CA GLU A 597 19.20 -19.11 -5.31
C GLU A 597 19.24 -18.31 -4.01
N ARG A 598 20.38 -18.34 -3.30
CA ARG A 598 20.61 -17.57 -2.06
C ARG A 598 20.78 -16.07 -2.25
N THR A 599 20.70 -15.54 -3.47
CA THR A 599 20.53 -14.09 -3.66
C THR A 599 19.27 -13.57 -2.96
N ASP A 600 18.26 -14.43 -2.75
CA ASP A 600 17.02 -14.11 -2.04
C ASP A 600 17.20 -13.86 -0.53
N LEU A 601 18.32 -14.29 0.04
CA LEU A 601 18.66 -14.02 1.43
C LEU A 601 19.09 -12.59 1.67
N ILE A 602 19.45 -11.84 0.63
CA ILE A 602 19.84 -10.44 0.76
C ILE A 602 18.56 -9.68 1.14
N PRO A 603 18.43 -9.26 2.42
CA PRO A 603 17.21 -8.65 2.87
C PRO A 603 17.10 -7.27 2.22
N THR A 604 16.27 -7.18 1.19
CA THR A 604 15.68 -5.91 0.81
C THR A 604 14.83 -5.49 2.00
N ARG A 605 15.17 -4.39 2.67
CA ARG A 605 14.22 -3.80 3.61
C ARG A 605 13.01 -3.46 2.75
N GLY A 606 11.94 -4.25 2.86
CA GLY A 606 10.69 -4.06 2.14
C GLY A 606 10.38 -2.57 2.22
N GLY A 607 10.26 -1.96 1.04
CA GLY A 607 10.43 -0.53 0.85
C GLY A 607 9.83 0.26 2.01
N GLY A 608 10.68 0.92 2.79
CA GLY A 608 10.19 2.00 3.63
C GLY A 608 9.33 2.92 2.75
N PRO A 609 8.25 3.51 3.27
CA PRO A 609 7.21 4.16 2.45
C PRO A 609 7.85 5.16 1.46
N GLY A 610 7.92 4.76 0.19
CA GLY A 610 8.44 5.56 -0.93
C GLY A 610 9.69 5.03 -1.68
N GLY A 611 10.33 3.93 -1.26
CA GLY A 611 11.49 3.37 -1.94
C GLY A 611 11.18 2.14 -2.79
N ILE A 612 11.25 2.27 -4.11
CA ILE A 612 11.33 1.12 -5.03
C ILE A 612 12.78 0.66 -5.04
N VAL A 613 13.10 -0.39 -4.29
CA VAL A 613 14.43 -1.02 -4.35
C VAL A 613 14.31 -2.21 -5.28
N ALA A 614 15.16 -2.27 -6.30
CA ALA A 614 15.23 -3.43 -7.19
C ALA A 614 15.57 -4.66 -6.34
N PHE A 615 14.73 -5.68 -6.37
CA PHE A 615 15.01 -6.89 -5.58
C PHE A 615 16.05 -7.75 -6.31
N PRO A 616 17.05 -8.29 -5.60
CA PRO A 616 17.97 -9.26 -6.20
C PRO A 616 17.21 -10.57 -6.41
N TYR A 617 16.92 -10.90 -7.68
CA TYR A 617 16.28 -12.17 -8.03
C TYR A 617 17.31 -13.23 -8.38
N SER A 618 16.98 -14.46 -7.98
CA SER A 618 17.71 -15.65 -8.40
C SER A 618 17.60 -15.84 -9.92
N ALA A 619 18.73 -16.15 -10.55
CA ALA A 619 18.77 -16.52 -11.97
C ALA A 619 17.84 -17.70 -12.30
N SER A 620 17.63 -18.64 -11.36
CA SER A 620 16.72 -19.77 -11.58
C SER A 620 15.28 -19.30 -11.78
N ARG A 621 14.85 -18.32 -10.99
CA ARG A 621 13.50 -17.74 -11.07
C ARG A 621 13.33 -16.92 -12.34
N LEU A 622 14.37 -16.19 -12.74
CA LEU A 622 14.35 -15.44 -14.01
C LEU A 622 14.21 -16.37 -15.23
N LEU A 623 14.91 -17.51 -15.21
CA LEU A 623 14.79 -18.54 -16.25
C LEU A 623 13.39 -19.18 -16.26
N ALA A 624 12.85 -19.52 -15.08
CA ALA A 624 11.50 -20.07 -14.95
C ALA A 624 10.42 -19.09 -15.44
N ALA A 625 10.49 -17.83 -15.01
CA ALA A 625 9.57 -16.76 -15.43
C ALA A 625 9.66 -16.47 -16.94
N GLY A 626 10.85 -16.64 -17.54
CA GLY A 626 11.06 -16.58 -18.99
C GLY A 626 10.46 -17.76 -19.77
N LYS A 627 9.98 -18.81 -19.09
CA LYS A 627 9.39 -20.03 -19.67
C LYS A 627 10.27 -20.69 -20.72
N VAL A 628 11.59 -20.67 -20.52
CA VAL A 628 12.54 -21.26 -21.47
C VAL A 628 12.66 -22.76 -21.28
N ASP A 629 12.98 -23.46 -22.37
CA ASP A 629 13.27 -24.89 -22.30
C ASP A 629 14.60 -25.15 -21.56
N SER A 630 14.77 -26.38 -21.08
CA SER A 630 15.92 -26.75 -20.25
C SER A 630 17.26 -26.65 -20.96
N LYS A 631 17.29 -26.81 -22.29
CA LYS A 631 18.52 -26.67 -23.09
C LYS A 631 18.93 -25.21 -23.16
N THR A 632 17.98 -24.29 -23.36
CA THR A 632 18.23 -22.85 -23.38
C THR A 632 18.69 -22.35 -22.02
N ALA A 633 18.00 -22.72 -20.93
CA ALA A 633 18.40 -22.38 -19.57
C ALA A 633 19.80 -22.90 -19.24
N ARG A 634 20.10 -24.16 -19.58
CA ARG A 634 21.43 -24.74 -19.41
C ARG A 634 22.50 -23.96 -20.18
N ALA A 635 22.24 -23.60 -21.44
CA ALA A 635 23.18 -22.83 -22.26
C ALA A 635 23.51 -21.46 -21.68
N VAL A 636 22.52 -20.74 -21.10
CA VAL A 636 22.75 -19.45 -20.44
C VAL A 636 23.70 -19.59 -19.25
N ILE A 637 23.50 -20.61 -18.41
CA ILE A 637 24.31 -20.83 -17.20
C ILE A 637 25.70 -21.39 -17.54
N GLU A 638 25.80 -22.36 -18.47
CA GLU A 638 27.09 -22.92 -18.89
C GLU A 638 27.95 -21.88 -19.60
N GLY A 639 27.33 -21.07 -20.48
CA GLY A 639 28.04 -20.06 -21.26
C GLY A 639 28.62 -18.90 -20.44
N SER A 640 28.15 -18.70 -19.21
CA SER A 640 28.64 -17.68 -18.26
C SER A 640 28.96 -18.27 -16.88
N SER A 641 29.38 -19.54 -16.86
CA SER A 641 29.57 -20.32 -15.62
C SER A 641 30.62 -19.71 -14.69
N ALA A 642 31.70 -19.14 -15.25
CA ALA A 642 32.77 -18.53 -14.47
C ALA A 642 32.28 -17.28 -13.72
N GLU A 643 31.55 -16.41 -14.42
CA GLU A 643 30.99 -15.18 -13.89
C GLU A 643 29.89 -15.44 -12.85
N PHE A 644 29.00 -16.40 -13.13
CA PHE A 644 27.97 -16.81 -12.16
C PHE A 644 28.58 -17.47 -10.92
N THR A 645 29.63 -18.28 -11.08
CA THR A 645 30.35 -18.87 -9.94
C THR A 645 31.06 -17.79 -9.12
N ALA A 646 31.65 -16.78 -9.76
CA ALA A 646 32.26 -15.65 -9.08
C ALA A 646 31.21 -14.88 -8.26
N LEU A 647 30.06 -14.53 -8.87
CA LEU A 647 28.94 -13.88 -8.17
C LEU A 647 28.46 -14.71 -6.97
N ALA A 648 28.27 -16.02 -7.16
CA ALA A 648 27.87 -16.93 -6.07
C ALA A 648 28.88 -16.92 -4.91
N SER A 649 30.18 -16.87 -5.21
CA SER A 649 31.23 -16.83 -4.18
C SER A 649 31.29 -15.51 -3.40
N GLU A 650 30.74 -14.42 -3.95
CA GLU A 650 30.67 -13.12 -3.28
C GLU A 650 29.47 -13.01 -2.32
N LEU A 651 28.42 -13.83 -2.51
CA LEU A 651 27.19 -13.78 -1.72
C LEU A 651 27.40 -13.81 -0.20
N PRO A 652 28.23 -14.70 0.38
CA PRO A 652 28.45 -14.73 1.83
C PRO A 652 29.02 -13.41 2.35
N ALA A 653 29.93 -12.79 1.60
CA ALA A 653 30.53 -11.51 1.97
C ALA A 653 29.52 -10.35 1.87
N GLN A 654 28.67 -10.35 0.85
CA GLN A 654 27.62 -9.34 0.69
C GLN A 654 26.58 -9.42 1.81
N ILE A 655 26.11 -10.63 2.14
CA ILE A 655 25.16 -10.85 3.24
C ILE A 655 25.80 -10.45 4.58
N ALA A 656 27.06 -10.81 4.83
CA ALA A 656 27.76 -10.40 6.05
C ALA A 656 27.83 -8.86 6.19
N ARG A 657 28.20 -8.13 5.11
CA ARG A 657 28.20 -6.66 5.10
C ARG A 657 26.80 -6.09 5.39
N ARG A 658 25.77 -6.70 4.81
CA ARG A 658 24.38 -6.27 5.00
C ARG A 658 23.91 -6.45 6.43
N MET A 659 24.26 -7.58 7.05
CA MET A 659 23.94 -7.85 8.45
C MET A 659 24.67 -6.92 9.40
N GLU A 660 25.93 -6.61 9.12
CA GLU A 660 26.70 -5.60 9.87
C GLU A 660 26.01 -4.22 9.78
N ASN A 661 25.55 -3.82 8.59
CA ASN A 661 24.79 -2.57 8.44
C ASN A 661 23.45 -2.61 9.18
N ALA A 662 22.72 -3.73 9.14
CA ALA A 662 21.47 -3.90 9.87
C ALA A 662 21.67 -3.81 11.40
N GLU A 663 22.76 -4.38 11.92
CA GLU A 663 23.14 -4.28 13.34
C GLU A 663 23.46 -2.83 13.74
N LYS A 664 24.20 -2.11 12.89
CA LYS A 664 24.47 -0.68 13.09
C LYS A 664 23.19 0.13 13.09
N ILE A 665 22.28 -0.13 12.14
CA ILE A 665 20.96 0.52 12.07
C ILE A 665 20.16 0.26 13.35
N ALA A 666 20.04 -0.99 13.78
CA ALA A 666 19.31 -1.35 14.99
C ALA A 666 19.92 -0.71 16.26
N THR A 667 21.25 -0.53 16.28
CA THR A 667 21.93 0.19 17.37
C THR A 667 21.55 1.66 17.40
N VAL A 668 21.51 2.30 16.24
CA VAL A 668 21.11 3.70 16.11
C VAL A 668 19.62 3.90 16.37
N GLU A 669 18.76 2.96 15.97
CA GLU A 669 17.32 3.00 16.26
C GLU A 669 17.04 2.96 17.76
N ARG A 670 17.83 2.22 18.54
CA ARG A 670 17.76 2.23 20.02
C ARG A 670 18.10 3.61 20.60
N ASP A 671 18.99 4.38 19.96
CA ASP A 671 19.29 5.74 20.39
C ASP A 671 18.11 6.69 20.20
N PHE A 672 17.17 6.40 19.31
CA PHE A 672 15.93 7.19 19.17
C PHE A 672 14.98 7.03 20.36
N ALA A 673 15.14 5.98 21.17
CA ALA A 673 14.45 5.85 22.46
C ALA A 673 15.10 6.70 23.58
N SER A 674 16.27 7.30 23.32
CA SER A 674 16.94 8.22 24.24
C SER A 674 16.11 9.49 24.46
N ARG A 675 16.28 10.13 25.63
CA ARG A 675 15.77 11.49 25.89
C ARG A 675 16.79 12.59 25.59
N ASP A 676 18.00 12.22 25.16
CA ASP A 676 19.09 13.14 24.81
C ASP A 676 18.99 13.58 23.35
N GLN A 677 18.68 14.86 23.14
CA GLN A 677 18.48 15.45 21.81
C GLN A 677 19.76 15.45 20.96
N ALA A 678 20.90 15.79 21.55
CA ALA A 678 22.17 15.82 20.82
C ALA A 678 22.53 14.42 20.33
N ARG A 679 22.21 13.40 21.14
CA ARG A 679 22.31 11.99 20.74
C ARG A 679 21.35 11.65 19.61
N ILE A 680 20.07 12.02 19.70
CA ILE A 680 19.09 11.77 18.62
C ILE A 680 19.52 12.40 17.30
N GLU A 681 20.00 13.64 17.30
CA GLU A 681 20.47 14.33 16.09
C GLU A 681 21.72 13.65 15.50
N ALA A 682 22.67 13.25 16.35
CA ALA A 682 23.82 12.48 15.92
C ALA A 682 23.40 11.12 15.33
N SER A 683 22.52 10.40 16.01
CA SER A 683 21.96 9.12 15.58
C SER A 683 21.14 9.27 14.30
N SER A 684 20.40 10.35 14.10
CA SER A 684 19.65 10.61 12.86
C SER A 684 20.57 10.75 11.64
N ARG A 685 21.71 11.44 11.78
CA ARG A 685 22.74 11.54 10.72
C ARG A 685 23.38 10.19 10.41
N ILE A 686 23.73 9.42 11.45
CA ILE A 686 24.31 8.09 11.30
C ILE A 686 23.29 7.15 10.63
N TYR A 687 22.04 7.14 11.10
CA TYR A 687 20.94 6.36 10.54
C TYR A 687 20.78 6.64 9.05
N SER A 688 20.69 7.92 8.68
CA SER A 688 20.58 8.36 7.29
C SER A 688 21.71 7.82 6.40
N THR A 689 22.94 7.90 6.90
CA THR A 689 24.13 7.39 6.21
C THR A 689 24.08 5.86 6.04
N LEU A 690 23.69 5.13 7.08
CA LEU A 690 23.60 3.67 7.05
C LEU A 690 22.48 3.16 6.13
N ILE A 691 21.35 3.86 6.08
CA ILE A 691 20.25 3.56 5.16
C ILE A 691 20.68 3.83 3.72
N ALA A 692 21.34 4.95 3.45
CA ALA A 692 21.88 5.25 2.12
C ALA A 692 22.92 4.21 1.69
N ALA A 693 23.85 3.83 2.58
CA ALA A 693 24.84 2.79 2.29
C ALA A 693 24.21 1.42 2.05
N SER A 694 23.15 1.08 2.80
CA SER A 694 22.39 -0.16 2.59
C SER A 694 21.66 -0.16 1.26
N ALA A 695 20.99 0.93 0.90
CA ALA A 695 20.30 1.06 -0.38
C ALA A 695 21.30 1.03 -1.55
N ALA A 696 22.46 1.68 -1.42
CA ALA A 696 23.50 1.63 -2.44
C ALA A 696 24.04 0.21 -2.64
N LEU A 697 24.27 -0.54 -1.55
CA LEU A 697 24.68 -1.95 -1.60
C LEU A 697 23.64 -2.80 -2.33
N ASP A 698 22.36 -2.66 -1.96
CA ASP A 698 21.25 -3.42 -2.55
C ASP A 698 21.11 -3.08 -4.06
N THR A 699 21.18 -1.80 -4.44
CA THR A 699 21.12 -1.33 -5.83
C THR A 699 22.32 -1.79 -6.66
N GLU A 700 23.54 -1.65 -6.15
CA GLU A 700 24.76 -2.08 -6.87
C GLU A 700 24.75 -3.59 -7.11
N PHE A 701 24.37 -4.36 -6.08
CA PHE A 701 24.31 -5.81 -6.20
C PHE A 701 23.20 -6.26 -7.14
N GLY A 702 21.98 -5.71 -7.03
CA GLY A 702 20.89 -6.00 -7.96
C GLY A 702 21.24 -5.64 -9.41
N ALA A 703 21.89 -4.50 -9.64
CA ALA A 703 22.38 -4.10 -10.96
C ALA A 703 23.44 -5.07 -11.51
N SER A 704 24.34 -5.57 -10.65
CA SER A 704 25.36 -6.54 -11.04
C SER A 704 24.75 -7.88 -11.49
N ILE A 705 23.76 -8.40 -10.76
CA ILE A 705 23.02 -9.62 -11.13
C ILE A 705 22.32 -9.42 -12.47
N SER A 706 21.57 -8.32 -12.63
CA SER A 706 20.82 -8.04 -13.86
C SER A 706 21.75 -7.88 -15.06
N ALA A 707 22.85 -7.15 -14.90
CA ALA A 707 23.83 -6.96 -15.96
C ALA A 707 24.46 -8.29 -16.39
N LEU A 708 24.87 -9.12 -15.42
CA LEU A 708 25.41 -10.45 -15.69
C LEU A 708 24.39 -11.35 -16.39
N PHE A 709 23.16 -11.41 -15.87
CA PHE A 709 22.10 -12.22 -16.45
C PHE A 709 21.78 -11.79 -17.89
N ASN A 710 21.59 -10.50 -18.13
CA ASN A 710 21.30 -9.98 -19.47
C ASN A 710 22.45 -10.23 -20.45
N ALA A 711 23.71 -10.10 -20.00
CA ALA A 711 24.87 -10.43 -20.82
C ALA A 711 24.92 -11.93 -21.16
N ALA A 712 24.62 -12.81 -20.20
CA ALA A 712 24.56 -14.25 -20.40
C ALA A 712 23.45 -14.63 -21.41
N VAL A 713 22.28 -13.99 -21.31
CA VAL A 713 21.16 -14.16 -22.25
C VAL A 713 21.54 -13.68 -23.65
N ASP A 714 22.18 -12.52 -23.78
CA ASP A 714 22.63 -11.98 -25.07
C ASP A 714 23.68 -12.84 -25.76
N ALA A 715 24.58 -13.45 -24.99
CA ALA A 715 25.62 -14.31 -25.52
C ALA A 715 25.11 -15.70 -25.95
N ASN A 716 24.08 -16.23 -25.28
CA ASN A 716 23.72 -17.65 -25.38
C ASN A 716 22.32 -17.93 -25.93
N VAL A 717 21.45 -16.92 -26.09
CA VAL A 717 20.08 -17.10 -26.60
C VAL A 717 19.95 -16.49 -28.00
N ALA A 718 19.99 -17.35 -29.02
CA ALA A 718 19.95 -16.92 -30.41
C ALA A 718 18.56 -16.48 -30.90
N ASP A 719 17.49 -17.03 -30.31
CA ASP A 719 16.12 -16.65 -30.67
C ASP A 719 15.75 -15.27 -30.08
N PRO A 720 15.46 -14.25 -30.90
CA PRO A 720 15.17 -12.91 -30.41
C PRO A 720 13.93 -12.84 -29.52
N ALA A 721 12.92 -13.69 -29.76
CA ALA A 721 11.70 -13.71 -28.96
C ALA A 721 11.98 -14.25 -27.55
N THR A 722 12.73 -15.35 -27.44
CA THR A 722 13.17 -15.93 -26.16
C THR A 722 14.10 -14.98 -25.40
N ASN A 723 15.04 -14.32 -26.09
CA ASN A 723 15.91 -13.31 -25.47
C ASN A 723 15.09 -12.15 -24.88
N ALA A 724 14.14 -11.60 -25.65
CA ALA A 724 13.26 -10.53 -25.18
C ALA A 724 12.38 -10.97 -24.00
N ALA A 725 11.86 -12.21 -24.01
CA ALA A 725 11.07 -12.77 -22.91
C ALA A 725 11.88 -12.89 -21.62
N LEU A 726 13.12 -13.36 -21.68
CA LEU A 726 14.02 -13.45 -20.52
C LEU A 726 14.39 -12.07 -19.95
N LYS A 727 14.68 -11.08 -20.81
CA LYS A 727 14.95 -9.71 -20.38
C LYS A 727 13.73 -9.07 -19.71
N ARG A 728 12.55 -9.30 -20.29
CA ARG A 728 11.28 -8.86 -19.72
C ARG A 728 11.03 -9.52 -18.36
N ALA A 729 11.27 -10.82 -18.23
CA ALA A 729 11.17 -11.54 -16.95
C ALA A 729 12.13 -10.93 -15.91
N CYS A 730 13.38 -10.65 -16.28
CA CYS A 730 14.36 -9.97 -15.43
C CYS A 730 13.82 -8.62 -14.89
N VAL A 731 13.33 -7.74 -15.77
CA VAL A 731 12.81 -6.43 -15.35
C VAL A 731 11.52 -6.56 -14.52
N ARG A 732 10.61 -7.47 -14.91
CA ARG A 732 9.35 -7.75 -14.18
C ARG A 732 9.62 -8.22 -12.76
N SER A 733 10.55 -9.16 -12.63
CA SER A 733 10.99 -9.64 -11.34
C SER A 733 11.56 -8.46 -10.58
N MET A 734 12.59 -7.76 -11.04
CA MET A 734 13.25 -6.67 -10.28
C MET A 734 12.32 -5.55 -9.79
N HIS A 735 11.18 -5.32 -10.46
CA HIS A 735 10.26 -4.22 -10.18
C HIS A 735 8.79 -4.70 -10.04
N PRO A 736 8.47 -5.58 -9.08
CA PRO A 736 7.14 -6.18 -8.99
C PRO A 736 6.05 -5.14 -8.72
N GLU A 737 6.38 -4.03 -8.04
CA GLU A 737 5.47 -2.91 -7.82
C GLU A 737 5.14 -2.11 -9.08
N ILE A 738 5.98 -2.17 -10.11
CA ILE A 738 5.70 -1.59 -11.43
C ILE A 738 4.89 -2.56 -12.29
N TYR A 739 5.10 -3.88 -12.14
CA TYR A 739 4.42 -4.91 -12.94
C TYR A 739 3.25 -5.58 -12.21
N ARG A 740 2.54 -4.84 -11.36
CA ARG A 740 1.38 -5.36 -10.62
C ARG A 740 0.32 -5.90 -11.57
N VAL A 741 -0.11 -7.14 -11.37
CA VAL A 741 -1.14 -7.80 -12.18
C VAL A 741 -2.44 -6.98 -12.23
N LYS A 742 -2.83 -6.35 -11.11
CA LYS A 742 -4.03 -5.51 -11.02
C LYS A 742 -3.98 -4.24 -11.89
N ASP A 743 -2.77 -3.78 -12.25
CA ASP A 743 -2.57 -2.58 -13.06
C ASP A 743 -2.42 -2.91 -14.56
N SER A 744 -2.55 -4.19 -14.92
CA SER A 744 -2.36 -4.70 -16.28
C SER A 744 -3.62 -5.35 -16.86
N ALA A 745 -3.81 -5.23 -18.17
CA ALA A 745 -4.85 -5.92 -18.94
C ALA A 745 -4.45 -7.32 -19.42
N GLU A 746 -3.20 -7.78 -19.17
CA GLU A 746 -2.69 -9.07 -19.66
C GLU A 746 -3.57 -10.25 -19.29
N ARG A 747 -4.06 -10.27 -18.04
CA ARG A 747 -4.93 -11.36 -17.54
C ARG A 747 -6.25 -11.41 -18.32
N GLN A 748 -6.87 -10.25 -18.53
CA GLN A 748 -8.15 -10.16 -19.26
C GLN A 748 -7.95 -10.51 -20.73
N LEU A 749 -6.87 -10.04 -21.35
CA LEU A 749 -6.51 -10.39 -22.73
C LEU A 749 -6.30 -11.90 -22.89
N ALA A 750 -5.51 -12.53 -22.00
CA ALA A 750 -5.26 -13.96 -22.03
C ALA A 750 -6.55 -14.77 -21.83
N ALA A 751 -7.37 -14.43 -20.83
CA ALA A 751 -8.66 -15.09 -20.60
C ALA A 751 -9.62 -14.93 -21.78
N SER A 752 -9.60 -13.78 -22.46
CA SER A 752 -10.48 -13.51 -23.60
C SER A 752 -10.17 -14.42 -24.78
N THR A 753 -8.89 -14.69 -25.07
CA THR A 753 -8.51 -15.60 -26.17
C THR A 753 -8.95 -17.05 -25.97
N GLN A 754 -9.35 -17.43 -24.74
CA GLN A 754 -9.79 -18.78 -24.39
C GLN A 754 -11.32 -18.94 -24.43
N LEU A 755 -12.07 -17.87 -24.72
CA LEU A 755 -13.53 -17.93 -24.77
C LEU A 755 -14.01 -18.77 -25.96
N ALA A 756 -14.99 -19.63 -25.71
CA ALA A 756 -15.71 -20.32 -26.77
C ALA A 756 -16.64 -19.33 -27.51
N GLY A 757 -16.86 -19.56 -28.81
CA GLY A 757 -17.81 -18.79 -29.62
C GLY A 757 -17.25 -17.49 -30.22
N LEU A 758 -15.95 -17.23 -30.11
CA LEU A 758 -15.30 -16.14 -30.82
C LEU A 758 -15.28 -16.40 -32.33
N SER A 759 -15.61 -15.38 -33.11
CA SER A 759 -15.39 -15.38 -34.56
C SER A 759 -13.90 -15.25 -34.89
N GLU A 760 -13.50 -15.67 -36.09
CA GLU A 760 -12.11 -15.49 -36.58
C GLU A 760 -11.68 -14.02 -36.59
N ASP A 761 -12.59 -13.11 -36.93
CA ASP A 761 -12.33 -11.65 -36.89
C ASP A 761 -12.06 -11.17 -35.45
N GLN A 762 -12.87 -11.62 -34.48
CA GLN A 762 -12.65 -11.28 -33.07
C GLN A 762 -11.31 -11.81 -32.57
N LEU A 763 -10.95 -13.06 -32.89
CA LEU A 763 -9.66 -13.64 -32.52
C LEU A 763 -8.50 -12.82 -33.10
N ALA A 764 -8.54 -12.49 -34.39
CA ALA A 764 -7.51 -11.68 -35.04
C ALA A 764 -7.38 -10.28 -34.39
N ARG A 765 -8.50 -9.66 -34.02
CA ARG A 765 -8.51 -8.36 -33.33
C ARG A 765 -7.99 -8.46 -31.89
N LEU A 766 -8.30 -9.54 -31.17
CA LEU A 766 -7.77 -9.79 -29.82
C LEU A 766 -6.26 -9.99 -29.84
N ASP A 767 -5.74 -10.76 -30.80
CA ASP A 767 -4.30 -10.99 -30.96
C ASP A 767 -3.56 -9.68 -31.29
N ALA A 768 -4.12 -8.87 -32.20
CA ALA A 768 -3.57 -7.57 -32.54
C ALA A 768 -3.57 -6.62 -31.32
N LEU A 769 -4.68 -6.53 -30.59
CA LEU A 769 -4.80 -5.70 -29.38
C LEU A 769 -3.80 -6.13 -28.31
N ARG A 770 -3.64 -7.44 -28.10
CA ARG A 770 -2.69 -8.00 -27.14
C ARG A 770 -1.25 -7.66 -27.51
N ALA A 771 -0.85 -7.88 -28.76
CA ALA A 771 0.51 -7.59 -29.22
C ALA A 771 0.84 -6.08 -29.07
N GLU A 772 -0.09 -5.20 -29.44
CA GLU A 772 0.10 -3.75 -29.27
C GLU A 772 0.18 -3.35 -27.78
N TYR A 773 -0.68 -3.92 -26.95
CA TYR A 773 -0.70 -3.63 -25.52
C TYR A 773 0.58 -4.07 -24.81
N GLU A 774 1.05 -5.30 -25.02
CA GLU A 774 2.25 -5.83 -24.37
C GLU A 774 3.47 -4.96 -24.69
N VAL A 775 3.66 -4.57 -25.96
CA VAL A 775 4.79 -3.70 -26.38
C VAL A 775 4.76 -2.35 -25.68
N ILE A 776 3.60 -1.67 -25.65
CA ILE A 776 3.49 -0.33 -25.05
C ILE A 776 3.58 -0.41 -23.52
N TYR A 777 2.92 -1.39 -22.91
CA TYR A 777 2.92 -1.58 -21.46
C TYR A 777 4.32 -1.85 -20.95
N ASP A 778 5.05 -2.79 -21.57
CA ASP A 778 6.44 -3.08 -21.19
C ASP A 778 7.35 -1.88 -21.38
N ALA A 779 7.23 -1.14 -22.49
CA ALA A 779 8.04 0.05 -22.74
C ALA A 779 7.85 1.11 -21.63
N LEU A 780 6.60 1.36 -21.22
CA LEU A 780 6.29 2.29 -20.13
C LEU A 780 6.81 1.78 -18.78
N CYS A 781 6.69 0.48 -18.50
CA CYS A 781 7.20 -0.11 -17.27
C CYS A 781 8.74 -0.09 -17.20
N VAL A 782 9.43 -0.32 -18.31
CA VAL A 782 10.90 -0.17 -18.42
C VAL A 782 11.31 1.29 -18.19
N GLU A 783 10.60 2.26 -18.76
CA GLU A 783 10.84 3.69 -18.52
C GLU A 783 10.65 4.06 -17.04
N MET A 784 9.63 3.50 -16.38
CA MET A 784 9.42 3.68 -14.93
C MET A 784 10.55 3.05 -14.11
N ALA A 785 10.96 1.83 -14.43
CA ALA A 785 12.01 1.09 -13.75
C ALA A 785 13.36 1.83 -13.83
N ALA A 786 13.67 2.41 -14.99
CA ALA A 786 14.87 3.23 -15.17
C ALA A 786 14.88 4.49 -14.26
N GLY A 787 13.70 5.03 -13.94
CA GLY A 787 13.56 6.16 -13.03
C GLY A 787 13.51 5.78 -11.54
N SER A 788 13.14 4.54 -11.20
CA SER A 788 12.77 4.17 -9.83
C SER A 788 13.95 3.81 -8.92
N GLY A 789 15.13 3.50 -9.48
CA GLY A 789 16.28 2.94 -8.74
C GLY A 789 17.01 3.87 -7.75
N ASN A 790 16.64 5.15 -7.67
CA ASN A 790 17.28 6.10 -6.77
C ASN A 790 16.31 6.53 -5.66
N PRO A 791 16.42 5.99 -4.44
CA PRO A 791 15.65 6.47 -3.31
C PRO A 791 16.00 7.94 -3.03
N PHE A 792 15.10 8.64 -2.34
CA PHE A 792 15.42 9.97 -1.84
C PHE A 792 16.59 9.88 -0.84
N PRO A 793 17.72 10.59 -1.07
CA PRO A 793 18.83 10.53 -0.14
C PRO A 793 18.45 11.19 1.19
N LEU A 794 18.53 10.46 2.30
CA LEU A 794 18.31 11.06 3.61
C LEU A 794 19.44 12.07 3.88
N GLY A 795 19.07 13.35 4.11
CA GLY A 795 20.03 14.46 4.20
C GLY A 795 20.35 15.14 2.86
N ALA A 796 19.53 14.92 1.84
CA ALA A 796 19.61 15.58 0.54
C ALA A 796 19.73 17.11 0.66
N SER A 797 20.52 17.70 -0.24
CA SER A 797 20.45 19.15 -0.48
C SER A 797 19.09 19.56 -1.06
N PRO A 798 18.73 20.85 -1.03
CA PRO A 798 17.57 21.36 -1.78
C PRO A 798 17.61 21.02 -3.27
N GLU A 799 18.79 20.97 -3.88
CA GLU A 799 18.99 20.58 -5.28
C GLU A 799 18.67 19.10 -5.52
N ASP A 800 19.17 18.20 -4.66
CA ASP A 800 18.85 16.77 -4.69
C ASP A 800 17.34 16.54 -4.50
N TRP A 801 16.69 17.35 -3.65
CA TRP A 801 15.25 17.35 -3.46
C TRP A 801 14.50 17.74 -4.75
N GLN A 802 14.95 18.79 -5.43
CA GLN A 802 14.38 19.20 -6.72
C GLN A 802 14.57 18.13 -7.80
N GLU A 803 15.73 17.47 -7.84
CA GLU A 803 15.97 16.38 -8.78
C GLU A 803 15.07 15.17 -8.49
N TYR A 804 14.97 14.77 -7.22
CA TYR A 804 14.10 13.69 -6.78
C TYR A 804 12.63 13.96 -7.14
N THR A 805 12.12 15.14 -6.83
CA THR A 805 10.72 15.52 -7.15
C THR A 805 10.46 15.55 -8.65
N LYS A 806 11.39 16.09 -9.44
CA LYS A 806 11.31 16.05 -10.92
C LYS A 806 11.24 14.61 -11.44
N ARG A 807 12.07 13.71 -10.90
CA ARG A 807 12.09 12.29 -11.26
C ARG A 807 10.80 11.58 -10.84
N ALA A 808 10.35 11.77 -9.61
CA ALA A 808 9.11 11.21 -9.08
C ALA A 808 7.90 11.68 -9.92
N ALA A 809 7.83 12.97 -10.26
CA ALA A 809 6.82 13.51 -11.16
C ALA A 809 6.86 12.84 -12.54
N ALA A 810 8.04 12.64 -13.14
CA ALA A 810 8.18 11.94 -14.41
C ALA A 810 7.68 10.49 -14.34
N ILE A 811 8.03 9.74 -13.28
CA ILE A 811 7.56 8.37 -13.06
C ILE A 811 6.02 8.33 -12.93
N GLU A 812 5.43 9.25 -12.19
CA GLU A 812 3.96 9.34 -12.05
C GLU A 812 3.27 9.71 -13.37
N GLN A 813 3.91 10.49 -14.25
CA GLN A 813 3.41 10.72 -15.60
C GLN A 813 3.40 9.42 -16.41
N ILE A 814 4.48 8.63 -16.35
CA ILE A 814 4.58 7.36 -17.07
C ILE A 814 3.57 6.34 -16.50
N ARG A 815 3.45 6.26 -15.17
CA ARG A 815 2.44 5.43 -14.47
C ARG A 815 1.03 5.78 -14.91
N PHE A 816 0.72 7.08 -15.00
CA PHE A 816 -0.55 7.53 -15.54
C PHE A 816 -0.77 7.06 -16.98
N ARG A 817 0.22 7.23 -17.87
CA ARG A 817 0.12 6.75 -19.27
C ARG A 817 -0.10 5.24 -19.34
N ARG A 818 0.60 4.46 -18.50
CA ARG A 818 0.46 3.00 -18.39
C ARG A 818 -0.97 2.64 -17.98
N ASN A 819 -1.50 3.26 -16.93
CA ASN A 819 -2.86 2.99 -16.47
C ASN A 819 -3.92 3.40 -17.52
N GLU A 820 -3.75 4.55 -18.18
CA GLU A 820 -4.63 4.94 -19.28
C GLU A 820 -4.56 3.94 -20.46
N ARG A 821 -3.38 3.38 -20.76
CA ARG A 821 -3.23 2.33 -21.76
C ARG A 821 -3.96 1.05 -21.35
N THR A 822 -3.85 0.64 -20.09
CA THR A 822 -4.60 -0.50 -19.52
C THR A 822 -6.10 -0.29 -19.69
N GLU A 823 -6.63 0.85 -19.24
CA GLU A 823 -8.07 1.14 -19.30
C GLU A 823 -8.60 1.22 -20.74
N LYS A 824 -7.85 1.84 -21.66
CA LYS A 824 -8.19 1.84 -23.10
C LYS A 824 -8.25 0.43 -23.67
N THR A 825 -7.29 -0.40 -23.30
CA THR A 825 -7.23 -1.80 -23.75
C THR A 825 -8.41 -2.60 -23.23
N LEU A 826 -8.77 -2.43 -21.96
CA LEU A 826 -9.98 -3.04 -21.39
C LEU A 826 -11.26 -2.55 -22.07
N GLY A 827 -11.34 -1.25 -22.43
CA GLY A 827 -12.45 -0.68 -23.19
C GLY A 827 -12.58 -1.27 -24.60
N GLU A 828 -11.49 -1.34 -25.37
CA GLU A 828 -11.47 -1.99 -26.69
C GLU A 828 -11.79 -3.47 -26.59
N LEU A 829 -11.28 -4.16 -25.57
CA LEU A 829 -11.54 -5.57 -25.32
C LEU A 829 -13.04 -5.83 -25.12
N ARG A 830 -13.73 -5.01 -24.30
CA ARG A 830 -15.20 -5.09 -24.15
C ARG A 830 -15.93 -4.91 -25.48
N ARG A 831 -15.45 -4.00 -26.35
CA ARG A 831 -16.05 -3.74 -27.67
C ARG A 831 -15.84 -4.90 -28.66
N ILE A 832 -14.67 -5.56 -28.63
CA ILE A 832 -14.42 -6.73 -29.48
C ILE A 832 -15.31 -7.90 -29.06
N LEU A 833 -15.42 -8.13 -27.75
CA LEU A 833 -16.20 -9.25 -27.21
C LEU A 833 -17.71 -9.03 -27.28
N GLY A 834 -18.17 -7.78 -27.16
CA GLY A 834 -19.58 -7.46 -26.94
C GLY A 834 -20.04 -7.77 -25.51
N SER A 835 -21.24 -7.33 -25.15
CA SER A 835 -21.74 -7.40 -23.77
C SER A 835 -21.88 -8.83 -23.22
N GLU A 836 -22.24 -9.79 -24.07
CA GLU A 836 -22.47 -11.18 -23.64
C GLU A 836 -21.16 -11.89 -23.27
N LEU A 837 -20.15 -11.84 -24.15
CA LEU A 837 -18.86 -12.49 -23.92
C LEU A 837 -18.02 -11.75 -22.88
N ALA A 838 -18.12 -10.41 -22.80
CA ALA A 838 -17.34 -9.61 -21.85
C ALA A 838 -17.63 -9.97 -20.38
N VAL A 839 -18.87 -10.34 -20.04
CA VAL A 839 -19.25 -10.80 -18.69
C VAL A 839 -18.56 -12.11 -18.32
N SER A 840 -18.16 -12.92 -19.31
CA SER A 840 -17.46 -14.19 -19.08
C SER A 840 -15.97 -14.02 -18.80
N VAL A 841 -15.41 -12.81 -18.93
CA VAL A 841 -13.99 -12.53 -18.69
C VAL A 841 -13.82 -11.96 -17.27
N PRO A 842 -13.14 -12.69 -16.36
CA PRO A 842 -12.95 -12.23 -14.98
C PRO A 842 -12.26 -10.86 -14.89
N GLY A 843 -12.91 -9.91 -14.22
CA GLY A 843 -12.38 -8.56 -14.00
C GLY A 843 -12.46 -7.61 -15.20
N LEU A 844 -12.99 -8.04 -16.35
CA LEU A 844 -13.19 -7.15 -17.50
C LEU A 844 -14.46 -6.31 -17.35
N VAL A 845 -15.56 -6.97 -17.04
CA VAL A 845 -16.78 -6.35 -16.51
C VAL A 845 -16.65 -6.40 -15.00
N ILE A 846 -16.84 -5.26 -14.36
CA ILE A 846 -16.77 -5.17 -12.90
C ILE A 846 -17.90 -6.04 -12.34
N ASP A 847 -17.53 -7.19 -11.80
CA ASP A 847 -18.44 -8.02 -11.02
C ASP A 847 -18.81 -7.23 -9.75
N PRO A 848 -20.11 -6.93 -9.53
CA PRO A 848 -20.56 -6.19 -8.37
C PRO A 848 -20.08 -6.76 -7.04
N GLU A 849 -19.93 -8.09 -6.95
CA GLU A 849 -19.49 -8.77 -5.73
C GLU A 849 -17.96 -8.67 -5.56
N ALA A 850 -17.19 -8.86 -6.63
CA ALA A 850 -15.72 -8.72 -6.59
C ALA A 850 -15.26 -7.27 -6.35
N GLU A 851 -16.04 -6.27 -6.79
CA GLU A 851 -15.75 -4.85 -6.58
C GLU A 851 -15.82 -4.47 -5.09
N ALA A 852 -16.72 -5.10 -4.32
CA ALA A 852 -16.85 -4.84 -2.88
C ALA A 852 -15.63 -5.29 -2.10
N ASP A 853 -14.94 -6.33 -2.57
CA ASP A 853 -13.71 -6.86 -1.96
C ASP A 853 -12.46 -6.11 -2.44
N ALA A 854 -12.41 -5.70 -3.72
CA ALA A 854 -11.27 -4.95 -4.29
C ALA A 854 -11.24 -3.46 -3.87
N ASN A 855 -12.41 -2.84 -3.67
CA ASN A 855 -12.53 -1.41 -3.34
C ASN A 855 -11.96 -1.02 -1.96
N GLY A 856 -11.55 -1.99 -1.13
CA GLY A 856 -10.77 -1.73 0.08
C GLY A 856 -9.49 -0.95 -0.22
N ASN A 857 -8.89 -1.08 -1.42
CA ASN A 857 -7.62 -0.45 -1.77
C ASN A 857 -7.69 0.70 -2.80
N ASP A 858 -8.73 0.79 -3.62
CA ASP A 858 -8.82 1.76 -4.74
C ASP A 858 -9.35 3.16 -4.33
N GLY A 859 -9.41 3.42 -3.02
CA GLY A 859 -10.09 4.55 -2.42
C GLY A 859 -9.50 5.95 -2.63
N GLY A 860 -8.77 6.27 -3.72
CA GLY A 860 -8.36 7.64 -4.09
C GLY A 860 -7.47 8.41 -3.11
N PHE A 861 -7.27 7.87 -1.91
CA PHE A 861 -6.15 8.11 -1.04
C PHE A 861 -5.28 6.88 -1.19
N ASN A 862 -4.00 7.03 -1.55
CA ASN A 862 -3.05 5.92 -1.61
C ASN A 862 -3.00 5.23 -0.24
N GLY A 863 -3.87 4.24 -0.03
CA GLY A 863 -4.03 3.48 1.21
C GLY A 863 -2.81 2.61 1.53
N GLU A 864 -1.87 2.52 0.59
CA GLU A 864 -0.54 1.91 0.78
C GLU A 864 0.33 2.73 1.76
N MET A 865 -0.07 3.95 2.12
CA MET A 865 0.71 4.81 3.01
C MET A 865 0.73 4.35 4.49
N PHE A 866 -0.18 3.45 4.90
CA PHE A 866 -0.36 3.06 6.31
C PHE A 866 -0.61 1.55 6.54
N THR A 867 -0.47 0.70 5.53
CA THR A 867 -0.35 -0.74 5.78
C THR A 867 1.08 -0.98 6.29
N GLN A 868 1.26 -0.85 7.60
CA GLN A 868 2.40 -1.43 8.27
C GLN A 868 2.18 -2.95 8.18
N ASP A 869 3.12 -3.68 7.58
CA ASP A 869 3.13 -5.14 7.66
C ASP A 869 3.37 -5.49 9.13
N ASP A 870 2.27 -5.59 9.90
CA ASP A 870 2.28 -6.15 11.25
C ASP A 870 2.45 -7.66 11.11
N ASP A 871 3.71 -8.08 11.09
CA ASP A 871 4.15 -9.43 11.47
C ASP A 871 5.13 -9.34 12.66
#